data_AF-A0A9P7B9Z3-F1
#
_entry.id   AF-A0A9P7B9Z3-F1
#
_cell.length_a   1.000
_cell.length_b   1.000
_cell.length_c   1.000
_cell.angle_alpha   90.00
_cell.angle_beta   90.00
_cell.angle_gamma   90.00
#
_symmetry.space_group_name_H-M   'P 1'
#
loop_
_entity.id
_entity.type
_entity.pdbx_description
1 polymer ?
#
loop_
_entity_poly.entity_id
_entity_poly.type
_entity_poly.pdbx_seq_one_letter_code
_entity_poly.pdbx_strand_id
1 'polypeptide(L)'
;MMQFAQPRAGRKLLTPICIREKSTPDFKLFSFRSSSSQLRRFLLRSPLSRSASIPSPVLSRQSDLRAFLSKSTAAPPQQRNSSSSPRSDKSKMPAAKRTRSTASAEASASPSPPKKARRTPVTNGKSKTPKDEDEEERDHDKDVKPRVKEEDDDDGHDPRFRSVSTAAAEQMENEHFPGEMEQTPIAKLYDSMRALASVKRDDKPNKEGIVVYWQRNKDLRTVDNTALSYASAVAQDLGVRLLALHIFSPGDYKAHDRGPRRIDFQLRQMAYLKGEFAKHHIPFLTITHKKRKDIPRMLCEKLKEWGAIGLFANIEYEVDELRRDIEILERTKKARESGDGFAGQVEFFKDYCVVSPGELLTKVSADGHTCKAFLLDVVRLTLAAYPQQGKPYSVYSPWQRNWAQHVNSNLQDYVSQQNGPLLANSDSAKSHPVLKPMFDHEIPTAIEGFELAGGEKEAKTMKRIWPVGEGVTESIMRRFTETKMRNAKFFDPPLEGDEEKVDDPKHKSKIGLYQEGRNRVDWDGTSHISAYLATGMISPRECIRIAYKIAGGREVPAGRDSGIGMWVQEVAWRDFYQHVLAAWPRVCMTKPFNLKYDGTIEWVTDDDGAKLQAWKDGKTGFPIVDAAMRSLKAQGYMHNRCRMIVASFLSKDLLIDWREGEKYFSQNLVDADLGSNNGGWQWAASTGTDPQPYFRIFNPLSQSEKIDPNGDYVRYWVPELRSLKGKSVHNPSATLSEKKIKELGYVMPIVDHAKMRVKAIEAYKEAAARG
;
A
#
# COMPACT_ATOMS: atom_id res chain seq x y z
N MET A 1 25.49 -18.92 -61.62
CA MET A 1 25.44 -20.05 -62.58
C MET A 1 24.34 -21.00 -62.14
N MET A 2 23.64 -21.61 -63.11
CA MET A 2 22.68 -22.74 -63.00
C MET A 2 21.38 -22.56 -62.15
N GLN A 3 20.28 -23.03 -62.74
CA GLN A 3 18.95 -23.26 -62.15
C GLN A 3 18.92 -24.67 -61.49
N PHE A 4 17.88 -25.18 -60.79
CA PHE A 4 16.46 -25.42 -61.12
C PHE A 4 15.70 -25.85 -59.83
N ALA A 5 14.37 -25.85 -59.65
CA ALA A 5 13.21 -25.24 -60.35
C ALA A 5 11.92 -25.37 -59.48
N GLN A 6 10.75 -25.56 -60.10
CA GLN A 6 9.39 -25.81 -59.56
C GLN A 6 8.65 -26.77 -60.54
N PRO A 7 7.36 -27.20 -60.40
CA PRO A 7 6.27 -26.87 -59.45
C PRO A 7 5.73 -28.15 -58.71
N ARG A 8 4.49 -28.37 -58.18
CA ARG A 8 3.11 -27.83 -58.37
C ARG A 8 2.18 -27.94 -57.13
N ALA A 9 1.55 -26.82 -56.78
CA ALA A 9 0.10 -26.59 -56.60
C ALA A 9 -0.79 -27.43 -55.64
N GLY A 10 -1.58 -26.71 -54.81
CA GLY A 10 -2.76 -27.20 -54.08
C GLY A 10 -3.61 -26.04 -53.49
N ARG A 11 -4.94 -26.09 -53.60
CA ARG A 11 -5.91 -25.07 -53.09
C ARG A 11 -6.37 -25.45 -51.66
N LYS A 12 -6.91 -24.58 -50.79
CA LYS A 12 -8.07 -23.66 -50.96
C LYS A 12 -8.07 -22.51 -49.93
N LEU A 13 -8.77 -21.42 -50.27
CA LEU A 13 -9.30 -20.44 -49.29
C LEU A 13 -10.61 -20.94 -48.67
N LEU A 14 -10.96 -20.44 -47.49
CA LEU A 14 -12.35 -20.31 -47.03
C LEU A 14 -12.58 -18.93 -46.39
N THR A 15 -13.62 -18.24 -46.84
CA THR A 15 -14.14 -16.98 -46.30
C THR A 15 -15.22 -17.23 -45.22
N PRO A 16 -15.53 -16.25 -44.34
CA PRO A 16 -16.44 -16.46 -43.22
C PRO A 16 -17.90 -16.64 -43.64
N ILE A 17 -18.64 -17.43 -42.87
CA ILE A 17 -20.09 -17.64 -43.00
C ILE A 17 -20.80 -16.96 -41.83
N CYS A 18 -21.92 -16.28 -42.10
CA CYS A 18 -22.77 -15.62 -41.13
C CYS A 18 -24.24 -15.98 -41.40
N ILE A 19 -24.91 -16.67 -40.46
CA ILE A 19 -26.33 -17.06 -40.55
C ILE A 19 -27.04 -16.79 -39.21
N ARG A 20 -28.36 -16.55 -39.31
CA ARG A 20 -29.29 -15.96 -38.32
C ARG A 20 -29.67 -16.83 -37.12
N GLU A 21 -30.34 -16.15 -36.19
CA GLU A 21 -31.10 -16.61 -35.03
C GLU A 21 -32.12 -17.73 -35.31
N LYS A 22 -32.47 -18.52 -34.27
CA LYS A 22 -33.87 -18.66 -33.78
C LYS A 22 -34.03 -19.42 -32.45
N SER A 23 -35.10 -19.07 -31.74
CA SER A 23 -35.89 -19.84 -30.74
C SER A 23 -35.21 -20.45 -29.49
N THR A 24 -35.73 -20.06 -28.32
CA THR A 24 -35.59 -20.68 -27.00
C THR A 24 -36.59 -21.83 -26.77
N PRO A 25 -36.29 -22.74 -25.82
CA PRO A 25 -37.31 -23.44 -25.03
C PRO A 25 -37.18 -23.18 -23.51
N ASP A 26 -38.31 -23.16 -22.80
CA ASP A 26 -38.39 -23.05 -21.33
C ASP A 26 -38.04 -24.36 -20.61
N PHE A 27 -37.61 -24.29 -19.33
CA PHE A 27 -38.45 -24.70 -18.19
C PHE A 27 -37.80 -24.52 -16.79
N LYS A 28 -38.66 -24.29 -15.77
CA LYS A 28 -38.50 -24.55 -14.32
C LYS A 28 -37.30 -23.91 -13.59
N LEU A 29 -37.54 -22.74 -13.00
CA LEU A 29 -36.91 -22.39 -11.72
C LEU A 29 -37.54 -23.21 -10.59
N PHE A 30 -36.71 -23.74 -9.69
CA PHE A 30 -37.12 -24.09 -8.32
C PHE A 30 -36.60 -23.01 -7.36
N SER A 31 -37.49 -22.39 -6.58
CA SER A 31 -37.09 -21.54 -5.47
C SER A 31 -37.33 -22.25 -4.14
N PHE A 32 -36.34 -22.30 -3.27
CA PHE A 32 -36.56 -22.52 -1.84
C PHE A 32 -36.03 -21.34 -1.03
N ARG A 33 -36.82 -20.91 -0.05
CA ARG A 33 -36.56 -19.73 0.78
C ARG A 33 -35.76 -20.13 2.01
N SER A 34 -34.74 -19.36 2.36
CA SER A 34 -34.23 -19.35 3.73
C SER A 34 -35.28 -18.74 4.66
N SER A 35 -35.51 -19.38 5.81
CA SER A 35 -36.29 -18.79 6.90
C SER A 35 -35.35 -18.21 7.95
N SER A 36 -35.85 -17.30 8.78
CA SER A 36 -35.12 -16.66 9.88
C SER A 36 -36.10 -16.10 10.90
N SER A 37 -35.60 -15.84 12.12
CA SER A 37 -36.37 -15.42 13.31
C SER A 37 -37.23 -16.55 13.93
N GLN A 38 -37.50 -16.61 15.24
CA GLN A 38 -37.01 -15.84 16.41
C GLN A 38 -37.50 -16.53 17.70
N LEU A 39 -36.86 -16.30 18.85
CA LEU A 39 -37.52 -15.77 20.08
C LEU A 39 -36.52 -15.46 21.23
N ARG A 40 -37.04 -14.97 22.37
CA ARG A 40 -36.29 -14.31 23.47
C ARG A 40 -36.93 -14.53 24.85
N ARG A 41 -36.08 -14.59 25.88
CA ARG A 41 -36.27 -14.19 27.31
C ARG A 41 -37.30 -14.92 28.19
N PHE A 42 -36.90 -15.23 29.43
CA PHE A 42 -37.15 -14.48 30.70
C PHE A 42 -36.03 -14.91 31.69
N LEU A 43 -35.29 -14.03 32.41
CA LEU A 43 -35.57 -13.43 33.74
C LEU A 43 -35.74 -14.50 34.86
N LEU A 44 -35.16 -14.41 36.08
CA LEU A 44 -34.63 -13.25 36.85
C LEU A 44 -33.75 -13.70 38.05
N ARG A 45 -32.65 -12.98 38.39
CA ARG A 45 -32.14 -12.61 39.75
C ARG A 45 -30.64 -12.24 39.78
N SER A 46 -30.21 -11.59 40.87
CA SER A 46 -28.86 -11.02 41.18
C SER A 46 -28.56 -11.35 42.68
N PRO A 47 -27.44 -10.96 43.36
CA PRO A 47 -26.46 -9.90 43.04
C PRO A 47 -24.97 -10.09 43.49
N LEU A 48 -24.20 -8.99 43.44
CA LEU A 48 -22.96 -8.64 44.19
C LEU A 48 -21.60 -9.26 43.83
N SER A 49 -20.70 -8.41 43.32
CA SER A 49 -19.39 -8.10 43.94
C SER A 49 -18.93 -6.67 43.51
N ARG A 50 -17.76 -6.18 43.95
CA ARG A 50 -17.34 -4.76 43.84
C ARG A 50 -15.88 -4.57 43.39
N SER A 51 -15.60 -3.39 42.82
CA SER A 51 -14.27 -2.73 42.69
C SER A 51 -13.23 -3.43 41.77
N ALA A 52 -12.24 -2.73 41.19
CA ALA A 52 -11.76 -1.36 41.45
C ALA A 52 -11.59 -0.49 40.17
N SER A 53 -11.21 0.78 40.39
CA SER A 53 -10.82 1.80 39.38
C SER A 53 -9.84 2.79 40.07
N ILE A 54 -9.39 3.86 39.38
CA ILE A 54 -8.47 4.98 39.80
C ILE A 54 -7.09 4.91 39.09
N PRO A 55 -6.53 6.01 38.52
CA PRO A 55 -7.18 7.20 37.92
C PRO A 55 -6.51 7.67 36.60
N SER A 56 -6.92 8.83 36.08
CA SER A 56 -6.08 9.68 35.21
C SER A 56 -5.71 10.98 35.94
N PRO A 57 -4.48 11.51 35.84
CA PRO A 57 -4.11 12.77 36.47
C PRO A 57 -4.52 13.97 35.63
N VAL A 58 -5.31 14.88 36.21
CA VAL A 58 -5.45 16.26 35.75
C VAL A 58 -4.82 17.17 36.80
N LEU A 59 -3.83 17.97 36.41
CA LEU A 59 -3.29 19.05 37.24
C LEU A 59 -3.28 20.35 36.45
N SER A 60 -4.05 21.31 36.95
CA SER A 60 -4.04 22.70 36.48
C SER A 60 -3.10 23.53 37.35
N ARG A 61 -2.29 24.39 36.72
CA ARG A 61 -1.75 25.61 37.32
C ARG A 61 -1.40 26.60 36.21
N GLN A 62 -2.05 27.75 36.23
CA GLN A 62 -1.60 28.94 35.51
C GLN A 62 -0.86 29.83 36.52
N SER A 63 0.36 30.24 36.18
CA SER A 63 0.81 31.62 36.40
C SER A 63 2.01 31.94 35.49
N ASP A 64 2.24 33.23 35.29
CA ASP A 64 3.53 33.87 34.97
C ASP A 64 4.34 33.41 33.73
N LEU A 65 4.14 34.11 32.62
CA LEU A 65 5.22 34.85 31.93
C LEU A 65 4.65 35.83 30.90
N ARG A 66 4.75 37.15 31.17
CA ARG A 66 4.23 38.20 30.26
C ARG A 66 5.07 39.48 30.23
N ALA A 67 6.36 39.33 29.97
CA ALA A 67 7.28 40.37 29.48
C ALA A 67 8.44 39.65 28.75
N PHE A 68 9.20 40.23 27.82
CA PHE A 68 9.40 41.62 27.40
C PHE A 68 9.49 41.71 25.86
N LEU A 69 9.23 42.90 25.29
CA LEU A 69 9.99 43.59 24.21
C LEU A 69 9.07 44.43 23.31
N SER A 70 9.38 45.73 23.22
CA SER A 70 8.86 46.64 22.19
C SER A 70 9.83 47.82 22.00
N LYS A 71 9.72 48.50 20.84
CA LYS A 71 10.43 49.72 20.37
C LYS A 71 11.77 49.54 19.63
N SER A 72 11.73 49.81 18.32
CA SER A 72 12.52 50.85 17.63
C SER A 72 12.10 50.86 16.13
N THR A 73 11.09 51.61 15.69
CA THR A 73 11.04 53.05 15.30
C THR A 73 11.89 53.47 14.09
N ALA A 74 11.26 53.57 12.91
CA ALA A 74 11.56 54.55 11.85
C ALA A 74 10.37 54.70 10.87
N ALA A 75 10.08 55.94 10.42
CA ALA A 75 9.02 56.37 9.48
C ALA A 75 9.25 57.89 9.18
N PRO A 76 8.42 58.61 8.38
CA PRO A 76 7.29 58.23 7.52
C PRO A 76 7.69 58.39 6.02
N PRO A 77 7.16 59.26 5.10
CA PRO A 77 6.05 60.24 5.11
C PRO A 77 4.71 59.63 4.63
N GLN A 78 3.91 60.37 3.84
CA GLN A 78 2.58 60.03 3.31
C GLN A 78 2.34 60.76 1.97
N GLN A 79 1.31 60.36 1.20
CA GLN A 79 0.39 61.33 0.58
C GLN A 79 -1.06 60.83 0.70
N ARG A 80 -2.03 61.75 0.57
CA ARG A 80 -3.47 61.54 0.79
C ARG A 80 -4.27 61.66 -0.51
N ASN A 81 -5.47 61.07 -0.54
CA ASN A 81 -6.77 61.63 -0.97
C ASN A 81 -7.78 60.45 -1.01
N SER A 82 -8.99 60.39 -0.42
CA SER A 82 -10.02 61.33 0.05
C SER A 82 -11.01 61.85 -1.01
N SER A 83 -12.17 61.16 -1.16
CA SER A 83 -13.48 61.80 -1.43
C SER A 83 -14.68 60.83 -1.33
N SER A 84 -15.57 61.09 -0.36
CA SER A 84 -17.04 60.94 -0.38
C SER A 84 -17.77 59.95 -1.32
N SER A 85 -18.65 59.13 -0.74
CA SER A 85 -19.92 58.69 -1.36
C SER A 85 -21.03 59.74 -1.14
N PRO A 86 -22.15 59.65 -1.86
CA PRO A 86 -23.45 59.71 -1.18
C PRO A 86 -24.40 58.55 -1.54
N ARG A 87 -25.49 58.42 -0.77
CA ARG A 87 -26.61 57.46 -0.98
C ARG A 87 -27.79 58.15 -1.68
N SER A 88 -28.59 57.40 -2.44
CA SER A 88 -30.08 57.51 -2.36
C SER A 88 -30.85 56.41 -3.12
N ASP A 89 -31.74 55.75 -2.38
CA ASP A 89 -33.09 55.24 -2.74
C ASP A 89 -33.44 54.36 -3.98
N LYS A 90 -34.01 53.19 -3.64
CA LYS A 90 -35.34 52.66 -4.04
C LYS A 90 -35.83 52.89 -5.49
N SER A 91 -36.19 51.79 -6.19
CA SER A 91 -37.62 51.36 -6.22
C SER A 91 -37.92 50.06 -7.01
N LYS A 92 -38.93 49.34 -6.49
CA LYS A 92 -39.96 48.46 -7.10
C LYS A 92 -39.69 47.67 -8.40
N MET A 93 -40.07 46.38 -8.35
CA MET A 93 -40.49 45.55 -9.49
C MET A 93 -41.71 46.15 -10.22
N PRO A 94 -41.97 45.69 -11.46
CA PRO A 94 -43.24 44.97 -11.65
C PRO A 94 -43.07 43.61 -12.38
N ALA A 95 -44.14 42.81 -12.39
CA ALA A 95 -44.25 41.59 -13.18
C ALA A 95 -45.65 41.52 -13.83
N ALA A 96 -45.79 40.84 -14.99
CA ALA A 96 -46.97 40.01 -15.34
C ALA A 96 -46.93 39.40 -16.76
N LYS A 97 -47.78 38.37 -16.96
CA LYS A 97 -48.42 37.89 -18.22
C LYS A 97 -47.60 37.10 -19.29
N ARG A 98 -47.48 35.79 -19.00
CA ARG A 98 -48.04 34.65 -19.78
C ARG A 98 -48.41 34.83 -21.27
N THR A 99 -48.02 33.82 -22.05
CA THR A 99 -48.88 33.12 -23.06
C THR A 99 -48.84 31.59 -22.81
N ARG A 100 -49.53 30.76 -23.63
CA ARG A 100 -49.84 29.33 -23.38
C ARG A 100 -49.58 28.45 -24.62
N SER A 101 -49.18 27.19 -24.38
CA SER A 101 -49.64 26.02 -25.14
C SER A 101 -49.34 24.67 -24.42
N THR A 102 -50.41 24.01 -23.94
CA THR A 102 -50.74 22.55 -24.05
C THR A 102 -49.61 21.49 -23.99
N ALA A 103 -49.56 20.58 -22.99
CA ALA A 103 -50.38 19.35 -22.74
C ALA A 103 -49.88 18.11 -23.53
N SER A 104 -49.87 16.85 -23.04
CA SER A 104 -50.58 16.13 -21.94
C SER A 104 -49.59 15.41 -20.97
N ALA A 105 -49.86 15.05 -19.69
CA ALA A 105 -50.84 14.11 -19.08
C ALA A 105 -50.68 12.65 -19.60
N GLU A 106 -50.65 11.59 -18.78
CA GLU A 106 -51.57 11.21 -17.66
C GLU A 106 -50.92 10.97 -16.26
N ALA A 107 -51.69 10.48 -15.26
CA ALA A 107 -51.31 10.35 -13.84
C ALA A 107 -52.19 9.33 -13.03
N SER A 108 -52.05 9.31 -11.68
CA SER A 108 -52.81 8.58 -10.60
C SER A 108 -52.15 7.32 -9.99
N ALA A 109 -52.39 6.87 -8.74
CA ALA A 109 -52.82 7.52 -7.48
C ALA A 109 -52.57 6.60 -6.23
N SER A 110 -52.83 7.07 -5.01
CA SER A 110 -52.79 6.35 -3.69
C SER A 110 -54.20 6.39 -3.01
N PRO A 111 -54.52 5.90 -1.77
CA PRO A 111 -53.71 5.38 -0.65
C PRO A 111 -54.31 4.11 0.10
N SER A 112 -54.13 3.96 1.43
CA SER A 112 -54.42 2.77 2.31
C SER A 112 -55.63 2.98 3.30
N PRO A 113 -55.93 2.19 4.38
CA PRO A 113 -55.67 0.78 4.83
C PRO A 113 -57.02 0.03 5.24
N PRO A 114 -57.36 -0.49 6.47
CA PRO A 114 -56.76 -1.42 7.50
C PRO A 114 -57.69 -2.57 8.11
N LYS A 115 -57.18 -3.36 9.10
CA LYS A 115 -57.84 -4.04 10.29
C LYS A 115 -58.59 -5.44 10.27
N LYS A 116 -57.99 -6.40 11.02
CA LYS A 116 -58.51 -7.33 12.11
C LYS A 116 -59.48 -8.55 11.89
N ALA A 117 -59.23 -9.58 12.73
CA ALA A 117 -60.08 -10.68 13.28
C ALA A 117 -60.43 -11.91 12.38
N ARG A 118 -60.91 -13.08 12.87
CA ARG A 118 -60.63 -13.99 14.05
C ARG A 118 -61.63 -15.18 14.04
N ARG A 119 -61.20 -16.46 13.94
CA ARG A 119 -61.89 -17.65 14.55
C ARG A 119 -61.11 -18.98 14.42
N THR A 120 -61.57 -20.01 15.15
CA THR A 120 -61.05 -21.38 15.43
C THR A 120 -62.08 -22.44 14.91
N PRO A 121 -62.06 -23.79 15.14
CA PRO A 121 -61.28 -24.63 16.11
C PRO A 121 -60.90 -26.11 15.75
N VAL A 122 -60.34 -26.85 16.74
CA VAL A 122 -60.50 -28.32 17.04
C VAL A 122 -59.82 -29.36 16.07
N THR A 123 -59.38 -30.60 16.38
CA THR A 123 -59.52 -31.60 17.50
C THR A 123 -58.23 -32.42 17.83
N ASN A 124 -58.10 -32.82 19.10
CA ASN A 124 -57.53 -34.05 19.76
C ASN A 124 -56.61 -35.08 19.03
N GLY A 125 -55.61 -35.60 19.78
CA GLY A 125 -54.92 -36.88 19.54
C GLY A 125 -54.12 -37.42 20.77
N LYS A 126 -54.42 -38.65 21.22
CA LYS A 126 -53.81 -39.42 22.35
C LYS A 126 -52.49 -40.13 21.93
N SER A 127 -51.68 -40.83 22.75
CA SER A 127 -51.29 -40.84 24.19
C SER A 127 -50.49 -42.14 24.48
N LYS A 128 -49.52 -42.13 25.44
CA LYS A 128 -49.05 -43.22 26.34
C LYS A 128 -47.52 -43.41 26.50
N THR A 129 -47.09 -43.41 27.77
CA THR A 129 -45.95 -44.13 28.41
C THR A 129 -46.57 -45.28 29.28
N PRO A 130 -45.96 -45.91 30.33
CA PRO A 130 -44.59 -45.99 30.89
C PRO A 130 -44.03 -47.46 30.82
N LYS A 131 -43.11 -48.05 31.61
CA LYS A 131 -42.57 -47.98 33.01
C LYS A 131 -41.06 -48.39 33.01
N ASP A 132 -40.17 -47.88 33.87
CA ASP A 132 -39.79 -48.29 35.26
C ASP A 132 -39.00 -49.65 35.28
N GLU A 133 -38.16 -50.08 36.23
CA GLU A 133 -37.96 -49.82 37.70
C GLU A 133 -36.45 -49.87 38.10
N ASP A 134 -36.10 -49.51 39.35
CA ASP A 134 -34.74 -49.46 39.95
C ASP A 134 -34.42 -50.66 40.87
N GLU A 135 -33.14 -50.89 41.27
CA GLU A 135 -32.65 -51.31 42.63
C GLU A 135 -31.11 -51.54 42.70
N GLU A 136 -30.52 -51.74 43.90
CA GLU A 136 -29.06 -51.78 44.18
C GLU A 136 -28.53 -53.20 44.58
N GLU A 137 -27.52 -53.54 45.42
CA GLU A 137 -26.66 -52.84 46.41
C GLU A 137 -25.46 -53.73 46.90
N ARG A 138 -24.31 -53.13 47.33
CA ARG A 138 -23.22 -53.69 48.21
C ARG A 138 -22.42 -54.95 47.73
N ASP A 139 -21.18 -55.27 48.16
CA ASP A 139 -20.01 -54.58 48.77
C ASP A 139 -18.72 -55.50 48.64
N HIS A 140 -17.57 -55.08 49.19
CA HIS A 140 -16.26 -55.78 49.42
C HIS A 140 -15.10 -55.62 48.41
N ASP A 141 -14.33 -54.53 48.63
CA ASP A 141 -12.90 -54.52 49.04
C ASP A 141 -11.79 -55.28 48.24
N LYS A 142 -10.79 -54.51 47.77
CA LYS A 142 -9.35 -54.86 47.76
C LYS A 142 -8.43 -53.70 47.35
N ASP A 143 -7.27 -53.59 48.01
CA ASP A 143 -6.18 -52.65 47.67
C ASP A 143 -5.61 -52.81 46.25
N VAL A 144 -5.41 -51.69 45.53
CA VAL A 144 -4.14 -51.28 44.88
C VAL A 144 -4.18 -49.75 44.68
N LYS A 145 -3.10 -49.04 45.01
CA LYS A 145 -2.99 -47.58 44.79
C LYS A 145 -2.80 -47.25 43.30
N PRO A 146 -3.58 -46.31 42.71
CA PRO A 146 -3.31 -45.82 41.37
C PRO A 146 -2.05 -44.95 41.34
N ARG A 147 -1.31 -45.04 40.23
CA ARG A 147 -0.05 -44.33 40.00
C ARG A 147 -0.33 -42.85 39.69
N VAL A 148 0.19 -41.95 40.52
CA VAL A 148 0.23 -40.50 40.22
C VAL A 148 0.96 -40.31 38.88
N LYS A 149 0.35 -39.55 37.97
CA LYS A 149 1.11 -38.89 36.90
C LYS A 149 1.74 -37.65 37.53
N GLU A 150 3.05 -37.51 37.38
CA GLU A 150 3.75 -36.30 37.78
C GLU A 150 3.16 -35.10 37.03
N GLU A 151 3.04 -33.98 37.73
CA GLU A 151 2.68 -32.70 37.12
C GLU A 151 3.96 -32.19 36.43
N ASP A 152 3.96 -32.15 35.10
CA ASP A 152 5.07 -31.52 34.35
C ASP A 152 5.16 -30.04 34.78
N ASP A 153 6.34 -29.58 35.19
CA ASP A 153 6.56 -28.21 35.69
C ASP A 153 6.10 -27.16 34.65
N ASP A 154 5.33 -26.15 35.11
CA ASP A 154 4.92 -25.00 34.31
C ASP A 154 6.10 -24.03 34.13
N ASP A 155 7.04 -24.45 33.29
CA ASP A 155 8.11 -23.61 32.73
C ASP A 155 7.45 -22.40 32.07
N GLY A 156 7.44 -21.26 32.77
CA GLY A 156 6.77 -20.01 32.39
C GLY A 156 7.37 -19.28 31.16
N HIS A 157 7.91 -20.01 30.19
CA HIS A 157 8.29 -19.54 28.87
C HIS A 157 7.05 -19.42 27.98
N ASP A 158 6.82 -18.22 27.46
CA ASP A 158 5.91 -17.98 26.34
C ASP A 158 6.33 -18.88 25.15
N PRO A 159 5.42 -19.73 24.61
CA PRO A 159 5.74 -20.68 23.53
C PRO A 159 6.35 -20.04 22.28
N ARG A 160 6.20 -18.73 22.08
CA ARG A 160 6.81 -17.96 20.99
C ARG A 160 8.33 -17.80 21.10
N PHE A 161 8.92 -18.08 22.26
CA PHE A 161 10.35 -17.95 22.55
C PHE A 161 11.02 -19.29 22.89
N ARG A 162 10.49 -20.40 22.35
CA ARG A 162 11.10 -21.73 22.46
C ARG A 162 12.44 -21.80 21.71
N SER A 163 13.53 -21.59 22.46
CA SER A 163 14.94 -21.72 22.06
C SER A 163 15.39 -20.78 20.93
N VAL A 164 16.55 -20.14 21.11
CA VAL A 164 17.15 -19.17 20.16
C VAL A 164 17.73 -19.88 18.90
N SER A 165 17.26 -21.08 18.60
CA SER A 165 17.58 -21.84 17.38
C SER A 165 16.45 -21.68 16.36
N THR A 166 16.60 -20.68 15.49
CA THR A 166 16.11 -20.72 14.11
C THR A 166 14.59 -20.75 13.87
N ALA A 167 13.84 -19.79 14.44
CA ALA A 167 12.49 -19.45 13.95
C ALA A 167 12.47 -19.15 12.43
N ALA A 168 13.57 -18.60 11.89
CA ALA A 168 13.75 -18.43 10.45
C ALA A 168 13.93 -19.75 9.68
N ALA A 169 14.50 -20.81 10.27
CA ALA A 169 14.61 -22.10 9.58
C ALA A 169 13.27 -22.84 9.53
N GLU A 170 12.44 -22.73 10.58
CA GLU A 170 11.06 -23.24 10.55
C GLU A 170 10.24 -22.60 9.41
N GLN A 171 10.46 -21.29 9.13
CA GLN A 171 9.91 -20.62 7.94
C GLN A 171 10.51 -21.10 6.61
N MET A 172 11.73 -21.67 6.59
CA MET A 172 12.43 -22.09 5.36
C MET A 172 12.26 -23.57 5.01
N GLU A 173 11.96 -24.43 6.00
CA GLU A 173 12.03 -25.88 5.85
C GLU A 173 11.00 -26.43 4.84
N ASN A 174 9.87 -25.72 4.68
CA ASN A 174 8.83 -26.04 3.71
C ASN A 174 8.80 -25.09 2.49
N GLU A 175 9.63 -24.04 2.44
CA GLU A 175 9.58 -23.00 1.40
C GLU A 175 10.60 -23.23 0.27
N HIS A 176 10.24 -24.15 -0.64
CA HIS A 176 10.84 -24.23 -1.98
C HIS A 176 10.04 -23.38 -2.97
N PHE A 177 10.72 -22.47 -3.66
CA PHE A 177 10.15 -21.75 -4.80
C PHE A 177 9.95 -22.69 -5.99
N PRO A 178 8.92 -22.49 -6.83
CA PRO A 178 8.72 -23.31 -8.03
C PRO A 178 9.83 -23.06 -9.07
N GLY A 179 10.05 -24.00 -9.99
CA GLY A 179 11.13 -23.91 -10.99
C GLY A 179 11.16 -22.63 -11.85
N GLU A 180 10.01 -21.98 -12.07
CA GLU A 180 9.98 -20.66 -12.75
C GLU A 180 10.57 -19.52 -11.91
N MET A 181 10.66 -19.68 -10.59
CA MET A 181 11.26 -18.74 -9.63
C MET A 181 12.62 -19.20 -9.09
N GLU A 182 13.02 -20.45 -9.24
CA GLU A 182 14.28 -21.02 -8.72
C GLU A 182 15.52 -20.16 -9.05
N GLN A 183 15.59 -19.58 -10.25
CA GLN A 183 16.73 -18.75 -10.66
C GLN A 183 16.64 -17.27 -10.24
N THR A 184 15.58 -16.86 -9.56
CA THR A 184 15.36 -15.47 -9.10
C THR A 184 16.26 -15.09 -7.91
N PRO A 185 16.54 -13.79 -7.70
CA PRO A 185 17.24 -13.32 -6.51
C PRO A 185 16.49 -13.62 -5.20
N ILE A 186 15.15 -13.73 -5.20
CA ILE A 186 14.45 -14.09 -3.96
C ILE A 186 14.67 -15.56 -3.61
N ALA A 187 14.57 -16.49 -4.55
CA ALA A 187 14.89 -17.91 -4.30
C ALA A 187 16.33 -18.06 -3.78
N LYS A 188 17.28 -17.40 -4.46
CA LYS A 188 18.70 -17.41 -4.09
C LYS A 188 19.01 -16.77 -2.73
N LEU A 189 18.17 -15.85 -2.24
CA LEU A 189 18.26 -15.36 -0.87
C LEU A 189 17.96 -16.51 0.11
N TYR A 190 16.83 -17.21 -0.06
CA TYR A 190 16.43 -18.31 0.83
C TYR A 190 17.42 -19.49 0.74
N ASP A 191 17.95 -19.79 -0.44
CA ASP A 191 19.04 -20.77 -0.60
C ASP A 191 20.31 -20.36 0.14
N SER A 192 20.69 -19.08 0.07
CA SER A 192 21.84 -18.54 0.80
C SER A 192 21.64 -18.53 2.32
N MET A 193 20.41 -18.34 2.79
CA MET A 193 20.06 -18.43 4.22
C MET A 193 20.15 -19.87 4.71
N ARG A 194 19.59 -20.83 3.98
CA ARG A 194 19.75 -22.28 4.24
C ARG A 194 21.22 -22.71 4.22
N ALA A 195 21.99 -22.23 3.23
CA ALA A 195 23.41 -22.54 3.07
C ALA A 195 24.31 -21.88 4.14
N LEU A 196 23.85 -20.80 4.79
CA LEU A 196 24.50 -20.25 5.98
C LEU A 196 24.10 -21.05 7.24
N ALA A 197 22.83 -21.42 7.37
CA ALA A 197 22.33 -22.16 8.53
C ALA A 197 22.97 -23.55 8.69
N SER A 198 23.32 -24.22 7.57
CA SER A 198 24.01 -25.51 7.60
C SER A 198 25.49 -25.45 8.01
N VAL A 199 26.10 -24.26 8.06
CA VAL A 199 27.48 -24.07 8.54
C VAL A 199 27.44 -23.62 10.00
N LYS A 200 28.01 -24.42 10.90
CA LYS A 200 28.05 -24.14 12.34
C LYS A 200 28.62 -22.76 12.67
N ARG A 201 28.04 -22.12 13.69
CA ARG A 201 28.55 -20.92 14.35
C ARG A 201 29.51 -21.34 15.49
N ASP A 202 30.35 -20.43 15.98
CA ASP A 202 30.92 -20.60 17.33
C ASP A 202 29.86 -20.19 18.35
N ASP A 203 29.30 -21.16 19.06
CA ASP A 203 28.12 -20.99 19.89
C ASP A 203 28.41 -20.49 21.31
N LYS A 204 29.66 -20.10 21.62
CA LYS A 204 29.99 -19.43 22.89
C LYS A 204 29.55 -17.96 22.86
N PRO A 205 28.53 -17.53 23.63
CA PRO A 205 28.06 -16.15 23.54
C PRO A 205 29.09 -15.21 24.16
N ASN A 206 29.64 -14.29 23.35
CA ASN A 206 30.36 -13.15 23.89
C ASN A 206 29.36 -12.28 24.67
N LYS A 207 29.53 -12.15 26.00
CA LYS A 207 28.67 -11.30 26.83
C LYS A 207 28.78 -9.82 26.47
N GLU A 208 29.93 -9.38 25.95
CA GLU A 208 30.14 -8.05 25.35
C GLU A 208 29.76 -8.01 23.86
N GLY A 209 29.01 -9.00 23.37
CA GLY A 209 28.54 -9.05 22.00
C GLY A 209 27.48 -7.99 21.70
N ILE A 210 27.29 -7.71 20.41
CA ILE A 210 26.26 -6.81 19.90
C ILE A 210 25.34 -7.57 18.93
N VAL A 211 24.03 -7.43 19.11
CA VAL A 211 23.03 -7.73 18.09
C VAL A 211 22.76 -6.45 17.29
N VAL A 212 22.74 -6.53 15.96
CA VAL A 212 22.50 -5.37 15.09
C VAL A 212 21.17 -5.55 14.34
N TYR A 213 20.22 -4.66 14.60
CA TYR A 213 19.07 -4.47 13.70
C TYR A 213 19.46 -3.48 12.60
N TRP A 214 19.44 -3.92 11.35
CA TRP A 214 19.73 -3.06 10.19
C TRP A 214 18.42 -2.58 9.54
N GLN A 215 17.98 -1.41 9.99
CA GLN A 215 16.81 -0.69 9.48
C GLN A 215 16.98 -0.36 7.99
N ARG A 216 15.94 -0.66 7.21
CA ARG A 216 15.87 -0.49 5.75
C ARG A 216 15.32 0.89 5.37
N ASN A 217 14.96 1.04 4.10
CA ASN A 217 14.27 2.25 3.59
C ASN A 217 12.74 2.16 3.73
N LYS A 218 12.26 1.00 4.18
CA LYS A 218 10.91 0.46 3.97
C LYS A 218 10.24 -0.05 5.27
N ASP A 219 10.85 0.25 6.42
CA ASP A 219 10.46 -0.23 7.76
C ASP A 219 10.76 0.82 8.86
N LEU A 220 10.59 2.11 8.56
CA LEU A 220 10.92 3.24 9.45
C LEU A 220 9.94 3.40 10.64
N ARG A 221 9.78 2.35 11.46
CA ARG A 221 8.91 2.28 12.65
C ARG A 221 9.47 1.33 13.71
N THR A 222 9.12 1.57 14.97
CA THR A 222 9.39 0.66 16.10
C THR A 222 8.25 -0.35 16.34
N VAL A 223 7.02 -0.05 15.91
CA VAL A 223 5.82 -0.87 16.15
C VAL A 223 5.52 -1.79 14.97
N ASP A 224 5.13 -3.04 15.25
CA ASP A 224 4.84 -4.08 14.25
C ASP A 224 5.97 -4.23 13.20
N ASN A 225 7.21 -4.40 13.65
CA ASN A 225 8.42 -4.50 12.81
C ASN A 225 9.14 -5.83 13.12
N THR A 226 9.00 -6.83 12.23
CA THR A 226 9.38 -8.21 12.51
C THR A 226 10.86 -8.36 12.91
N ALA A 227 11.78 -7.84 12.08
CA ALA A 227 13.21 -7.97 12.34
C ALA A 227 13.68 -7.21 13.59
N LEU A 228 13.08 -6.06 13.91
CA LEU A 228 13.43 -5.29 15.10
C LEU A 228 12.95 -5.98 16.38
N SER A 229 11.70 -6.45 16.42
CA SER A 229 11.16 -7.20 17.56
C SER A 229 12.02 -8.43 17.84
N TYR A 230 12.33 -9.23 16.80
CA TYR A 230 13.18 -10.42 16.92
C TYR A 230 14.60 -10.08 17.40
N ALA A 231 15.25 -9.06 16.81
CA ALA A 231 16.58 -8.61 17.25
C ALA A 231 16.61 -8.17 18.73
N SER A 232 15.54 -7.54 19.22
CA SER A 232 15.44 -7.11 20.62
C SER A 232 15.24 -8.28 21.59
N ALA A 233 14.55 -9.36 21.16
CA ALA A 233 14.44 -10.59 21.92
C ALA A 233 15.77 -11.34 21.98
N VAL A 234 16.41 -11.61 20.84
CA VAL A 234 17.74 -12.27 20.78
C VAL A 234 18.79 -11.51 21.61
N ALA A 235 18.72 -10.17 21.65
CA ALA A 235 19.59 -9.37 22.51
C ALA A 235 19.31 -9.58 24.02
N GLN A 236 18.03 -9.65 24.41
CA GLN A 236 17.60 -9.90 25.79
C GLN A 236 17.93 -11.33 26.24
N ASP A 237 17.57 -12.35 25.45
CA ASP A 237 17.72 -13.77 25.77
C ASP A 237 19.20 -14.17 25.97
N LEU A 238 20.11 -13.58 25.17
CA LEU A 238 21.54 -13.80 25.28
C LEU A 238 22.23 -12.89 26.31
N GLY A 239 21.50 -11.94 26.92
CA GLY A 239 22.02 -10.98 27.90
C GLY A 239 23.01 -9.97 27.31
N VAL A 240 22.87 -9.63 26.03
CA VAL A 240 23.77 -8.75 25.27
C VAL A 240 23.11 -7.40 24.96
N ARG A 241 23.64 -6.62 24.01
CA ARG A 241 23.12 -5.29 23.64
C ARG A 241 22.65 -5.25 22.19
N LEU A 242 21.52 -4.58 21.95
CA LEU A 242 21.00 -4.23 20.63
C LEU A 242 21.55 -2.87 20.14
N LEU A 243 21.97 -2.81 18.89
CA LEU A 243 22.29 -1.62 18.10
C LEU A 243 21.27 -1.48 16.96
N ALA A 244 20.67 -0.30 16.81
CA ALA A 244 19.95 0.05 15.59
C ALA A 244 20.93 0.69 14.58
N LEU A 245 20.89 0.25 13.32
CA LEU A 245 21.75 0.74 12.25
C LEU A 245 20.92 1.11 11.01
N HIS A 246 21.22 2.24 10.38
CA HIS A 246 20.81 2.52 9.00
C HIS A 246 22.02 2.85 8.12
N ILE A 247 21.92 2.55 6.82
CA ILE A 247 23.00 2.82 5.84
C ILE A 247 22.44 3.63 4.68
N PHE A 248 22.88 4.89 4.56
CA PHE A 248 22.61 5.75 3.41
C PHE A 248 23.54 5.40 2.25
N SER A 249 22.97 5.18 1.08
CA SER A 249 23.73 4.89 -0.15
C SER A 249 23.38 5.90 -1.25
N PRO A 250 24.12 7.02 -1.35
CA PRO A 250 23.98 7.96 -2.47
C PRO A 250 24.16 7.28 -3.84
N GLY A 251 24.96 6.19 -3.89
CA GLY A 251 25.14 5.37 -5.08
C GLY A 251 23.89 4.60 -5.50
N ASP A 252 23.14 4.01 -4.56
CA ASP A 252 21.84 3.39 -4.85
C ASP A 252 20.77 4.45 -5.12
N TYR A 253 20.75 5.55 -4.36
CA TYR A 253 19.78 6.62 -4.56
C TYR A 253 19.86 7.22 -5.98
N LYS A 254 21.08 7.34 -6.52
CA LYS A 254 21.31 7.74 -7.93
C LYS A 254 20.97 6.62 -8.93
N ALA A 255 21.25 5.36 -8.60
CA ALA A 255 20.95 4.22 -9.47
C ALA A 255 19.44 3.90 -9.56
N HIS A 256 18.67 4.26 -8.52
CA HIS A 256 17.24 4.00 -8.39
C HIS A 256 16.37 5.26 -8.58
N ASP A 257 16.95 6.33 -9.17
CA ASP A 257 16.28 7.61 -9.48
C ASP A 257 15.49 8.21 -8.29
N ARG A 258 16.01 8.10 -7.06
CA ARG A 258 15.30 8.47 -5.82
C ARG A 258 15.21 9.99 -5.62
N GLY A 259 13.99 10.50 -5.48
CA GLY A 259 13.73 11.93 -5.27
C GLY A 259 14.13 12.50 -3.91
N PRO A 260 14.57 13.77 -3.84
CA PRO A 260 15.01 14.42 -2.60
C PRO A 260 13.88 14.59 -1.58
N ARG A 261 12.62 14.77 -2.01
CA ARG A 261 11.45 14.86 -1.13
C ARG A 261 11.22 13.58 -0.30
N ARG A 262 11.50 12.41 -0.87
CA ARG A 262 11.42 11.13 -0.15
C ARG A 262 12.57 11.01 0.84
N ILE A 263 13.77 11.48 0.49
CA ILE A 263 14.94 11.47 1.37
C ILE A 263 14.74 12.41 2.57
N ASP A 264 14.30 13.66 2.37
CA ASP A 264 13.88 14.57 3.45
C ASP A 264 12.87 13.91 4.41
N PHE A 265 11.81 13.31 3.86
CA PHE A 265 10.79 12.62 4.65
C PHE A 265 11.34 11.43 5.45
N GLN A 266 12.26 10.65 4.86
CA GLN A 266 12.95 9.55 5.54
C GLN A 266 13.89 10.04 6.66
N LEU A 267 14.71 11.07 6.40
CA LEU A 267 15.63 11.66 7.39
C LEU A 267 14.87 12.26 8.58
N ARG A 268 13.78 12.98 8.33
CA ARG A 268 12.94 13.55 9.40
C ARG A 268 12.32 12.48 10.29
N GLN A 269 11.92 11.33 9.73
CA GLN A 269 11.47 10.18 10.53
C GLN A 269 12.62 9.51 11.28
N MET A 270 13.82 9.40 10.68
CA MET A 270 14.99 8.83 11.38
C MET A 270 15.42 9.70 12.57
N ALA A 271 15.33 11.02 12.46
CA ALA A 271 15.56 11.94 13.59
C ALA A 271 14.54 11.73 14.73
N TYR A 272 13.28 11.43 14.42
CA TYR A 272 12.28 11.01 15.41
C TYR A 272 12.63 9.63 16.02
N LEU A 273 12.98 8.65 15.18
CA LEU A 273 13.32 7.29 15.63
C LEU A 273 14.57 7.25 16.53
N LYS A 274 15.54 8.17 16.39
CA LYS A 274 16.65 8.30 17.37
C LYS A 274 16.11 8.55 18.78
N GLY A 275 15.06 9.38 18.91
CA GLY A 275 14.37 9.60 20.18
C GLY A 275 13.69 8.33 20.71
N GLU A 276 13.02 7.58 19.83
CA GLU A 276 12.35 6.34 20.22
C GLU A 276 13.32 5.25 20.66
N PHE A 277 14.40 5.01 19.92
CA PHE A 277 15.45 4.07 20.31
C PHE A 277 16.13 4.48 21.63
N ALA A 278 16.34 5.79 21.85
CA ALA A 278 16.89 6.28 23.11
C ALA A 278 15.99 6.01 24.33
N LYS A 279 14.65 6.06 24.19
CA LYS A 279 13.70 5.64 25.24
C LYS A 279 13.92 4.18 25.68
N HIS A 280 14.38 3.32 24.77
CA HIS A 280 14.68 1.90 24.98
C HIS A 280 16.18 1.62 25.22
N HIS A 281 17.00 2.66 25.47
CA HIS A 281 18.44 2.56 25.65
C HIS A 281 19.20 1.94 24.45
N ILE A 282 18.61 1.98 23.26
CA ILE A 282 19.21 1.51 22.01
C ILE A 282 19.88 2.70 21.32
N PRO A 283 21.18 2.64 21.00
CA PRO A 283 21.81 3.63 20.14
C PRO A 283 21.35 3.42 18.69
N PHE A 284 21.19 4.52 17.94
CA PHE A 284 20.81 4.49 16.53
C PHE A 284 21.90 5.15 15.67
N LEU A 285 22.72 4.31 15.03
CA LEU A 285 23.82 4.73 14.18
C LEU A 285 23.38 4.86 12.72
N THR A 286 23.88 5.87 12.01
CA THR A 286 23.68 6.00 10.56
C THR A 286 25.01 6.16 9.81
N ILE A 287 25.29 5.26 8.88
CA ILE A 287 26.52 5.29 8.06
C ILE A 287 26.17 5.76 6.64
N THR A 288 26.91 6.74 6.10
CA THR A 288 26.82 7.10 4.68
C THR A 288 27.94 6.44 3.89
N HIS A 289 27.60 5.62 2.90
CA HIS A 289 28.58 4.91 2.07
C HIS A 289 28.31 5.11 0.58
N LYS A 290 29.19 5.85 -0.12
CA LYS A 290 28.95 6.28 -1.51
C LYS A 290 28.98 5.13 -2.55
N LYS A 291 29.73 4.06 -2.32
CA LYS A 291 29.96 2.98 -3.31
C LYS A 291 29.07 1.75 -3.05
N ARG A 292 27.86 1.75 -3.62
CA ARG A 292 26.81 0.74 -3.36
C ARG A 292 27.26 -0.74 -3.31
N LYS A 293 28.11 -1.15 -4.27
CA LYS A 293 28.62 -2.54 -4.37
C LYS A 293 29.54 -2.98 -3.21
N ASP A 294 30.09 -2.03 -2.45
CA ASP A 294 31.01 -2.31 -1.35
C ASP A 294 30.28 -2.34 0.01
N ILE A 295 28.98 -2.01 0.07
CA ILE A 295 28.19 -2.02 1.30
C ILE A 295 28.20 -3.39 2.01
N PRO A 296 28.03 -4.54 1.33
CA PRO A 296 28.09 -5.84 2.01
C PRO A 296 29.45 -6.12 2.65
N ARG A 297 30.54 -5.76 1.96
CA ARG A 297 31.90 -5.87 2.49
C ARG A 297 32.11 -4.97 3.70
N MET A 298 31.78 -3.68 3.58
CA MET A 298 31.93 -2.68 4.63
C MET A 298 31.09 -3.02 5.88
N LEU A 299 29.88 -3.57 5.69
CA LEU A 299 29.05 -4.02 6.81
C LEU A 299 29.63 -5.25 7.50
N CYS A 300 30.10 -6.28 6.78
CA CYS A 300 30.79 -7.41 7.40
C CYS A 300 32.08 -6.99 8.13
N GLU A 301 32.85 -6.05 7.56
CA GLU A 301 34.02 -5.44 8.20
C GLU A 301 33.62 -4.73 9.51
N LYS A 302 32.54 -3.94 9.52
CA LYS A 302 32.04 -3.26 10.73
C LYS A 302 31.41 -4.18 11.77
N LEU A 303 30.69 -5.22 11.36
CA LEU A 303 30.14 -6.22 12.29
C LEU A 303 31.26 -6.98 13.01
N LYS A 304 32.39 -7.27 12.32
CA LYS A 304 33.58 -7.83 12.95
C LYS A 304 34.23 -6.83 13.92
N GLU A 305 34.42 -5.58 13.51
CA GLU A 305 34.98 -4.49 14.34
C GLU A 305 34.20 -4.28 15.65
N TRP A 306 32.88 -4.38 15.60
CA TRP A 306 32.00 -4.18 16.75
C TRP A 306 31.86 -5.41 17.65
N GLY A 307 32.43 -6.57 17.30
CA GLY A 307 32.19 -7.82 18.01
C GLY A 307 30.72 -8.28 17.93
N ALA A 308 30.05 -7.99 16.81
CA ALA A 308 28.65 -8.34 16.62
C ALA A 308 28.47 -9.87 16.52
N ILE A 309 27.41 -10.37 17.15
CA ILE A 309 27.05 -11.81 17.16
C ILE A 309 25.84 -12.12 16.27
N GLY A 310 25.08 -11.10 15.85
CA GLY A 310 23.93 -11.26 14.97
C GLY A 310 23.57 -10.00 14.19
N LEU A 311 23.07 -10.18 12.97
CA LEU A 311 22.54 -9.15 12.07
C LEU A 311 21.11 -9.54 11.67
N PHE A 312 20.14 -8.65 11.90
CA PHE A 312 18.72 -8.91 11.63
C PHE A 312 18.14 -7.74 10.84
N ALA A 313 17.40 -8.01 9.76
CA ALA A 313 16.77 -6.95 8.96
C ALA A 313 15.51 -7.43 8.23
N ASN A 314 14.67 -6.52 7.76
CA ASN A 314 13.53 -6.88 6.91
C ASN A 314 13.97 -7.03 5.44
N ILE A 315 13.27 -7.88 4.68
CA ILE A 315 13.52 -8.10 3.24
C ILE A 315 13.01 -6.91 2.42
N GLU A 316 13.85 -6.38 1.53
CA GLU A 316 13.46 -5.50 0.43
C GLU A 316 13.47 -6.36 -0.86
N TYR A 317 12.34 -6.47 -1.58
CA TYR A 317 12.18 -7.42 -2.71
C TYR A 317 12.78 -6.96 -4.04
N GLU A 318 13.36 -5.76 -4.09
CA GLU A 318 14.08 -5.24 -5.25
C GLU A 318 15.40 -6.00 -5.50
N VAL A 319 15.83 -6.04 -6.76
CA VAL A 319 16.86 -7.00 -7.20
C VAL A 319 18.25 -6.68 -6.67
N ASP A 320 18.62 -5.41 -6.55
CA ASP A 320 19.94 -5.03 -6.05
C ASP A 320 20.03 -5.13 -4.52
N GLU A 321 18.92 -4.87 -3.83
CA GLU A 321 18.72 -5.12 -2.41
C GLU A 321 18.81 -6.63 -2.07
N LEU A 322 18.13 -7.50 -2.83
CA LEU A 322 18.25 -8.95 -2.69
C LEU A 322 19.69 -9.44 -2.96
N ARG A 323 20.39 -8.88 -3.95
CA ARG A 323 21.80 -9.19 -4.23
C ARG A 323 22.74 -8.74 -3.11
N ARG A 324 22.52 -7.54 -2.56
CA ARG A 324 23.24 -7.00 -1.38
C ARG A 324 23.11 -7.95 -0.19
N ASP A 325 21.91 -8.49 0.04
CA ASP A 325 21.62 -9.35 1.19
C ASP A 325 22.12 -10.79 0.98
N ILE A 326 22.11 -11.32 -0.26
CA ILE A 326 22.82 -12.56 -0.64
C ILE A 326 24.34 -12.44 -0.36
N GLU A 327 24.97 -11.35 -0.78
CA GLU A 327 26.42 -11.12 -0.60
C GLU A 327 26.82 -11.07 0.89
N ILE A 328 25.94 -10.59 1.78
CA ILE A 328 26.13 -10.67 3.25
C ILE A 328 26.15 -12.13 3.73
N LEU A 329 25.19 -12.95 3.28
CA LEU A 329 25.08 -14.36 3.66
C LEU A 329 26.30 -15.16 3.16
N GLU A 330 26.68 -14.96 1.89
CA GLU A 330 27.87 -15.58 1.31
C GLU A 330 29.15 -15.19 2.06
N ARG A 331 29.32 -13.92 2.45
CA ARG A 331 30.46 -13.45 3.24
C ARG A 331 30.49 -14.06 4.63
N THR A 332 29.35 -14.11 5.30
CA THR A 332 29.23 -14.68 6.65
C THR A 332 29.49 -16.20 6.62
N LYS A 333 29.04 -16.90 5.58
CA LYS A 333 29.31 -18.33 5.37
C LYS A 333 30.81 -18.57 5.19
N LYS A 334 31.46 -17.84 4.28
CA LYS A 334 32.91 -17.92 4.03
C LYS A 334 33.72 -17.57 5.30
N ALA A 335 33.23 -16.66 6.14
CA ALA A 335 33.86 -16.31 7.42
C ALA A 335 33.73 -17.42 8.48
N ARG A 336 32.58 -18.12 8.56
CA ARG A 336 32.44 -19.33 9.40
C ARG A 336 33.34 -20.47 8.93
N GLU A 337 33.50 -20.62 7.61
CA GLU A 337 34.33 -21.69 7.00
C GLU A 337 35.84 -21.43 7.13
N SER A 338 36.27 -20.17 7.14
CA SER A 338 37.70 -19.78 7.24
C SER A 338 38.17 -19.43 8.65
N GLY A 339 37.25 -19.07 9.55
CA GLY A 339 37.57 -18.45 10.84
C GLY A 339 37.93 -16.96 10.74
N ASP A 340 37.91 -16.35 9.54
CA ASP A 340 38.21 -14.92 9.35
C ASP A 340 37.02 -14.15 8.75
N GLY A 341 36.43 -13.26 9.55
CA GLY A 341 35.41 -12.32 9.13
C GLY A 341 34.40 -12.03 10.25
N PHE A 342 33.20 -11.60 9.87
CA PHE A 342 32.03 -11.68 10.74
C PHE A 342 31.34 -13.02 10.52
N ALA A 343 31.23 -13.83 11.57
CA ALA A 343 30.72 -15.22 11.52
C ALA A 343 29.36 -15.40 12.23
N GLY A 344 28.73 -14.31 12.67
CA GLY A 344 27.52 -14.32 13.51
C GLY A 344 26.25 -14.82 12.80
N GLN A 345 25.12 -14.71 13.49
CA GLN A 345 23.78 -14.99 12.95
C GLN A 345 23.40 -13.94 11.91
N VAL A 346 22.71 -14.33 10.84
CA VAL A 346 22.14 -13.40 9.85
C VAL A 346 20.76 -13.88 9.46
N GLU A 347 19.74 -13.06 9.70
CA GLU A 347 18.36 -13.38 9.36
C GLU A 347 17.62 -12.19 8.73
N PHE A 348 16.77 -12.52 7.76
CA PHE A 348 16.03 -11.57 6.93
C PHE A 348 14.54 -11.91 6.95
N PHE A 349 13.71 -10.98 7.38
CA PHE A 349 12.32 -11.26 7.73
C PHE A 349 11.31 -10.76 6.69
N LYS A 350 10.22 -11.51 6.58
CA LYS A 350 8.99 -11.13 5.89
C LYS A 350 8.28 -10.04 6.73
N ASP A 351 8.19 -8.84 6.17
CA ASP A 351 7.56 -7.70 6.84
C ASP A 351 6.86 -6.72 5.88
N TYR A 352 7.41 -6.50 4.68
CA TYR A 352 6.96 -5.42 3.79
C TYR A 352 5.59 -5.64 3.15
N CYS A 353 5.10 -6.88 3.00
CA CYS A 353 3.78 -7.20 2.45
C CYS A 353 2.78 -7.59 3.56
N VAL A 354 1.50 -7.73 3.22
CA VAL A 354 0.57 -8.52 4.05
C VAL A 354 0.87 -10.00 3.84
N VAL A 355 0.88 -10.47 2.58
CA VAL A 355 1.22 -11.85 2.20
C VAL A 355 2.45 -11.82 1.31
N SER A 356 3.49 -12.61 1.59
CA SER A 356 4.80 -12.49 0.95
C SER A 356 4.85 -13.13 -0.45
N PRO A 357 5.74 -12.66 -1.34
CA PRO A 357 6.04 -13.37 -2.57
C PRO A 357 6.54 -14.80 -2.27
N GLY A 358 5.93 -15.79 -2.93
CA GLY A 358 6.18 -17.23 -2.68
C GLY A 358 5.01 -17.94 -1.99
N GLU A 359 4.28 -17.26 -1.09
CA GLU A 359 3.17 -17.85 -0.32
C GLU A 359 1.89 -18.08 -1.16
N LEU A 360 1.77 -17.40 -2.31
CA LEU A 360 0.60 -17.45 -3.21
C LEU A 360 1.01 -17.85 -4.63
N LEU A 361 0.83 -19.14 -4.96
CA LEU A 361 1.08 -19.70 -6.29
C LEU A 361 -0.22 -20.21 -6.93
N THR A 362 -0.26 -20.29 -8.27
CA THR A 362 -1.38 -20.91 -8.97
C THR A 362 -1.41 -22.41 -8.66
N LYS A 363 -2.54 -22.98 -8.25
CA LYS A 363 -2.64 -24.45 -8.13
C LYS A 363 -2.36 -25.11 -9.49
N VAL A 364 -1.33 -25.95 -9.58
CA VAL A 364 -1.24 -26.96 -10.63
C VAL A 364 -2.38 -27.95 -10.39
N SER A 365 -3.26 -28.12 -11.37
CA SER A 365 -4.07 -29.33 -11.46
C SER A 365 -3.14 -30.45 -11.94
N ALA A 366 -3.18 -31.61 -11.28
CA ALA A 366 -2.34 -32.75 -11.65
C ALA A 366 -2.51 -33.14 -13.14
N ASP A 367 -3.73 -32.97 -13.65
CA ASP A 367 -4.06 -33.10 -15.07
C ASP A 367 -4.15 -31.72 -15.74
N GLY A 368 -3.65 -31.62 -16.97
CA GLY A 368 -3.49 -30.35 -17.72
C GLY A 368 -4.76 -29.71 -18.28
N HIS A 369 -5.91 -29.80 -17.61
CA HIS A 369 -7.18 -29.22 -18.08
C HIS A 369 -7.93 -28.45 -16.97
N THR A 370 -8.30 -27.21 -17.25
CA THR A 370 -8.95 -26.31 -16.29
C THR A 370 -10.46 -26.56 -16.16
N CYS A 371 -10.95 -27.06 -15.02
CA CYS A 371 -12.30 -26.71 -14.53
C CYS A 371 -12.62 -27.03 -13.05
N LYS A 372 -13.60 -26.28 -12.55
CA LYS A 372 -14.59 -26.55 -11.49
C LYS A 372 -14.34 -27.68 -10.45
N ALA A 373 -14.03 -27.25 -9.23
CA ALA A 373 -14.82 -27.41 -7.99
C ALA A 373 -15.22 -28.81 -7.42
N PHE A 374 -15.22 -28.85 -6.08
CA PHE A 374 -15.79 -29.84 -5.15
C PHE A 374 -14.99 -31.15 -4.88
N LEU A 375 -15.30 -31.74 -3.71
CA LEU A 375 -14.64 -32.85 -3.01
C LEU A 375 -13.20 -32.58 -2.50
N LEU A 376 -12.78 -33.09 -1.33
CA LEU A 376 -13.49 -33.35 -0.07
C LEU A 376 -12.43 -33.45 1.05
N ASP A 377 -12.71 -33.00 2.28
CA ASP A 377 -11.80 -33.19 3.41
C ASP A 377 -11.73 -34.65 3.87
N VAL A 378 -10.51 -35.17 4.06
CA VAL A 378 -10.11 -36.25 5.01
C VAL A 378 -8.60 -36.52 4.90
N VAL A 379 -8.02 -36.48 3.69
CA VAL A 379 -6.61 -36.83 3.42
C VAL A 379 -5.65 -35.65 3.68
N ARG A 380 -5.70 -35.07 4.89
CA ARG A 380 -5.03 -33.80 5.21
C ARG A 380 -4.09 -33.83 6.42
N LEU A 381 -3.89 -35.01 7.04
CA LEU A 381 -3.09 -35.20 8.25
C LEU A 381 -1.83 -36.07 8.07
N THR A 382 -1.55 -36.56 6.85
CA THR A 382 -0.45 -37.53 6.60
C THR A 382 0.22 -37.36 5.23
N LEU A 383 0.46 -36.12 4.80
CA LEU A 383 1.39 -35.81 3.71
C LEU A 383 2.35 -34.69 4.11
N ALA A 384 3.61 -35.04 4.33
CA ALA A 384 4.69 -34.09 4.56
C ALA A 384 5.10 -33.39 3.25
N ALA A 385 5.60 -32.15 3.38
CA ALA A 385 6.50 -31.45 2.45
C ALA A 385 6.42 -31.83 0.95
N TYR A 386 5.26 -31.61 0.31
CA TYR A 386 5.23 -31.41 -1.15
C TYR A 386 5.50 -29.92 -1.43
N PRO A 387 6.54 -29.55 -2.20
CA PRO A 387 6.74 -28.17 -2.60
C PRO A 387 5.52 -27.68 -3.39
N GLN A 388 5.07 -26.45 -3.16
CA GLN A 388 3.83 -25.95 -3.77
C GLN A 388 3.93 -25.93 -5.30
N GLN A 389 3.34 -26.95 -5.94
CA GLN A 389 3.32 -27.07 -7.39
C GLN A 389 2.44 -25.97 -7.98
N GLY A 390 3.10 -24.93 -8.49
CA GLY A 390 2.43 -23.72 -8.97
C GLY A 390 3.33 -22.76 -9.70
N LYS A 391 2.71 -21.80 -10.37
CA LYS A 391 3.37 -20.68 -11.05
C LYS A 391 3.05 -19.37 -10.32
N PRO A 392 3.90 -18.33 -10.42
CA PRO A 392 3.57 -17.03 -9.89
C PRO A 392 2.39 -16.40 -10.67
N TYR A 393 1.58 -15.59 -10.00
CA TYR A 393 0.42 -14.96 -10.63
C TYR A 393 0.81 -13.74 -11.48
N SER A 394 0.47 -13.77 -12.77
CA SER A 394 0.66 -12.66 -13.73
C SER A 394 -0.61 -11.81 -13.95
N VAL A 395 -1.72 -12.17 -13.31
CA VAL A 395 -3.04 -11.53 -13.44
C VAL A 395 -3.60 -11.24 -12.05
N TYR A 396 -4.07 -10.01 -11.80
CA TYR A 396 -4.45 -9.57 -10.46
C TYR A 396 -5.76 -10.23 -9.99
N SER A 397 -6.79 -10.28 -10.86
CA SER A 397 -8.13 -10.75 -10.47
C SER A 397 -8.20 -12.20 -9.89
N PRO A 398 -7.42 -13.20 -10.35
CA PRO A 398 -7.35 -14.49 -9.67
C PRO A 398 -6.41 -14.49 -8.45
N TRP A 399 -5.31 -13.73 -8.47
CA TRP A 399 -4.42 -13.58 -7.31
C TRP A 399 -5.15 -12.96 -6.12
N GLN A 400 -5.87 -11.86 -6.34
CA GLN A 400 -6.58 -11.08 -5.33
C GLN A 400 -7.61 -11.90 -4.56
N ARG A 401 -8.33 -12.81 -5.25
CA ARG A 401 -9.27 -13.74 -4.61
C ARG A 401 -8.56 -14.75 -3.71
N ASN A 402 -7.41 -15.26 -4.14
CA ASN A 402 -6.62 -16.20 -3.34
C ASN A 402 -5.89 -15.50 -2.18
N TRP A 403 -5.38 -14.28 -2.36
CA TRP A 403 -4.87 -13.41 -1.30
C TRP A 403 -5.95 -13.12 -0.26
N ALA A 404 -7.16 -12.74 -0.70
CA ALA A 404 -8.29 -12.48 0.19
C ALA A 404 -8.76 -13.75 0.93
N GLN A 405 -8.75 -14.91 0.27
CA GLN A 405 -9.05 -16.18 0.91
C GLN A 405 -7.98 -16.55 1.94
N HIS A 406 -6.69 -16.40 1.61
CA HIS A 406 -5.57 -16.65 2.51
C HIS A 406 -5.67 -15.77 3.76
N VAL A 407 -5.78 -14.45 3.60
CA VAL A 407 -5.89 -13.48 4.71
C VAL A 407 -7.09 -13.76 5.62
N ASN A 408 -8.21 -14.27 5.09
CA ASN A 408 -9.38 -14.62 5.90
C ASN A 408 -9.35 -16.04 6.48
N SER A 409 -8.56 -16.95 5.90
CA SER A 409 -8.36 -18.31 6.43
C SER A 409 -7.35 -18.30 7.57
N ASN A 410 -6.29 -17.49 7.43
CA ASN A 410 -5.21 -17.28 8.39
C ASN A 410 -5.43 -15.94 9.12
N LEU A 411 -6.66 -15.68 9.60
CA LEU A 411 -7.06 -14.33 9.98
C LEU A 411 -6.33 -13.79 11.23
N GLN A 412 -6.07 -14.65 12.23
CA GLN A 412 -5.25 -14.27 13.39
C GLN A 412 -3.83 -13.85 12.98
N ASP A 413 -3.35 -14.44 11.88
CA ASP A 413 -2.15 -14.15 11.10
C ASP A 413 -1.89 -12.65 10.91
N TYR A 414 -2.99 -11.92 10.71
CA TYR A 414 -3.00 -10.53 10.27
C TYR A 414 -3.73 -9.58 11.22
N VAL A 415 -4.71 -10.07 12.00
CA VAL A 415 -5.50 -9.20 12.91
C VAL A 415 -4.96 -9.11 14.33
N SER A 416 -4.11 -10.04 14.76
CA SER A 416 -3.41 -9.96 16.04
C SER A 416 -2.24 -8.97 16.01
N GLN A 417 -1.75 -8.55 17.18
CA GLN A 417 -0.49 -7.82 17.30
C GLN A 417 0.66 -8.84 17.25
N GLN A 418 0.99 -9.28 16.03
CA GLN A 418 1.90 -10.38 15.72
C GLN A 418 3.32 -10.20 16.27
N ASN A 419 3.91 -9.02 16.03
CA ASN A 419 5.29 -8.73 16.41
C ASN A 419 5.36 -8.21 17.84
N GLY A 420 6.24 -8.82 18.64
CA GLY A 420 6.42 -8.51 20.06
C GLY A 420 6.89 -7.07 20.33
N PRO A 421 6.80 -6.59 21.57
CA PRO A 421 7.23 -5.24 21.95
C PRO A 421 8.72 -5.04 21.66
N LEU A 422 9.12 -3.79 21.43
CA LEU A 422 10.54 -3.43 21.38
C LEU A 422 11.14 -3.56 22.79
N LEU A 423 11.99 -4.57 22.98
CA LEU A 423 12.66 -4.80 24.25
C LEU A 423 13.84 -3.82 24.41
N ALA A 424 14.03 -3.33 25.63
CA ALA A 424 15.03 -2.31 25.94
C ALA A 424 16.38 -2.93 26.32
N ASN A 425 17.47 -2.22 25.99
CA ASN A 425 18.79 -2.53 26.51
C ASN A 425 18.86 -2.24 28.02
N SER A 426 19.68 -3.02 28.75
CA SER A 426 20.12 -2.61 30.08
C SER A 426 20.99 -1.33 29.99
N ASP A 427 21.00 -0.52 31.06
CA ASP A 427 21.79 0.71 31.13
C ASP A 427 23.29 0.52 30.85
N SER A 428 23.81 -0.70 31.03
CA SER A 428 25.19 -1.09 30.68
C SER A 428 25.57 -0.80 29.22
N ALA A 429 24.60 -0.72 28.30
CA ALA A 429 24.83 -0.33 26.91
C ALA A 429 25.44 1.07 26.78
N LYS A 430 25.05 2.02 27.66
CA LYS A 430 25.58 3.40 27.68
C LYS A 430 27.06 3.46 28.07
N SER A 431 27.54 2.44 28.80
CA SER A 431 28.95 2.27 29.19
C SER A 431 29.75 1.34 28.27
N HIS A 432 29.10 0.59 27.36
CA HIS A 432 29.80 -0.39 26.51
C HIS A 432 30.77 0.31 25.54
N PRO A 433 32.07 -0.07 25.46
CA PRO A 433 33.09 0.69 24.73
C PRO A 433 32.76 0.98 23.26
N VAL A 434 32.11 0.05 22.57
CA VAL A 434 31.70 0.20 21.15
C VAL A 434 30.44 1.07 21.01
N LEU A 435 29.46 0.90 21.89
CA LEU A 435 28.14 1.53 21.75
C LEU A 435 28.07 2.94 22.34
N LYS A 436 28.87 3.25 23.37
CA LYS A 436 28.91 4.56 24.02
C LYS A 436 28.95 5.74 23.03
N PRO A 437 29.89 5.84 22.06
CA PRO A 437 29.91 6.95 21.10
C PRO A 437 28.72 6.96 20.10
N MET A 438 27.97 5.86 19.99
CA MET A 438 26.82 5.75 19.08
C MET A 438 25.52 6.35 19.65
N PHE A 439 25.47 6.68 20.95
CA PHE A 439 24.35 7.44 21.52
C PHE A 439 24.39 8.91 21.11
N ASP A 440 25.58 9.50 21.06
CA ASP A 440 25.77 10.91 20.71
C ASP A 440 25.59 11.15 19.20
N HIS A 441 25.93 10.15 18.36
CA HIS A 441 25.84 10.18 16.88
C HIS A 441 24.58 10.87 16.33
N GLU A 442 24.74 11.93 15.53
CA GLU A 442 23.63 12.69 14.96
C GLU A 442 23.12 12.12 13.62
N ILE A 443 21.80 12.14 13.44
CA ILE A 443 21.17 11.80 12.15
C ILE A 443 21.40 12.98 11.18
N PRO A 444 21.97 12.76 9.97
CA PRO A 444 22.21 13.84 9.03
C PRO A 444 20.90 14.48 8.55
N THR A 445 20.87 15.81 8.46
CA THR A 445 19.68 16.57 8.03
C THR A 445 19.51 16.62 6.51
N ALA A 446 20.53 16.24 5.74
CA ALA A 446 20.52 16.13 4.28
C ALA A 446 21.52 15.05 3.82
N ILE A 447 21.37 14.57 2.59
CA ILE A 447 22.37 13.71 1.91
C ILE A 447 22.91 14.47 0.70
N GLU A 448 24.23 14.52 0.57
CA GLU A 448 24.97 15.23 -0.47
C GLU A 448 24.45 14.90 -1.89
N GLY A 449 23.95 15.93 -2.60
CA GLY A 449 23.39 15.82 -3.94
C GLY A 449 21.92 15.39 -4.00
N PHE A 450 21.24 15.30 -2.85
CA PHE A 450 19.81 14.98 -2.71
C PHE A 450 19.08 16.00 -1.81
N GLU A 451 19.55 17.24 -1.82
CA GLU A 451 18.93 18.37 -1.14
C GLU A 451 17.60 18.79 -1.81
N LEU A 452 16.71 19.43 -1.05
CA LEU A 452 15.47 20.01 -1.60
C LEU A 452 15.79 21.24 -2.46
N ALA A 453 15.46 21.17 -3.75
CA ALA A 453 15.79 22.21 -4.74
C ALA A 453 15.12 23.57 -4.45
N GLY A 454 13.97 23.59 -3.78
CA GLY A 454 13.34 24.82 -3.28
C GLY A 454 13.82 25.27 -1.88
N GLY A 455 14.87 24.63 -1.35
CA GLY A 455 15.52 24.96 -0.07
C GLY A 455 14.55 25.01 1.10
N GLU A 456 14.81 25.94 2.03
CA GLU A 456 14.03 26.14 3.26
C GLU A 456 12.52 26.37 3.03
N LYS A 457 12.14 26.93 1.88
CA LYS A 457 10.72 27.12 1.51
C LYS A 457 10.06 25.79 1.16
N GLU A 458 10.76 24.91 0.42
CA GLU A 458 10.29 23.56 0.15
C GLU A 458 10.34 22.70 1.41
N ALA A 459 11.39 22.78 2.23
CA ALA A 459 11.50 22.06 3.51
C ALA A 459 10.33 22.36 4.45
N LYS A 460 10.01 23.64 4.69
CA LYS A 460 8.83 24.06 5.45
C LYS A 460 7.52 23.52 4.86
N THR A 461 7.41 23.48 3.53
CA THR A 461 6.23 22.96 2.83
C THR A 461 6.12 21.44 3.00
N MET A 462 7.20 20.68 2.80
CA MET A 462 7.25 19.22 2.94
C MET A 462 7.06 18.78 4.40
N LYS A 463 7.60 19.50 5.38
CA LYS A 463 7.36 19.22 6.81
C LYS A 463 5.90 19.43 7.22
N ARG A 464 5.23 20.44 6.66
CA ARG A 464 3.80 20.71 6.89
C ARG A 464 2.89 19.68 6.21
N ILE A 465 3.23 19.31 4.97
CA ILE A 465 2.45 18.39 4.13
C ILE A 465 2.64 16.93 4.55
N TRP A 466 3.89 16.50 4.80
CA TRP A 466 4.29 15.15 5.21
C TRP A 466 4.88 15.18 6.63
N PRO A 467 4.04 15.37 7.68
CA PRO A 467 4.47 15.31 9.07
C PRO A 467 5.01 13.91 9.42
N VAL A 468 5.76 13.84 10.51
CA VAL A 468 6.40 12.61 11.04
C VAL A 468 6.33 12.61 12.56
N GLY A 469 6.49 11.44 13.18
CA GLY A 469 6.48 11.26 14.63
C GLY A 469 5.18 10.73 15.23
N GLU A 470 5.08 10.84 16.56
CA GLU A 470 4.10 10.16 17.40
C GLU A 470 2.64 10.41 17.00
N GLY A 471 1.85 9.34 16.82
CA GLY A 471 0.41 9.41 16.55
C GLY A 471 0.02 10.02 15.19
N VAL A 472 0.97 10.33 14.30
CA VAL A 472 0.70 10.92 12.98
C VAL A 472 -0.05 9.94 12.09
N THR A 473 0.47 8.73 11.93
CA THR A 473 -0.13 7.64 11.12
C THR A 473 -1.52 7.27 11.60
N GLU A 474 -1.69 7.17 12.91
CA GLU A 474 -2.92 6.88 13.64
C GLU A 474 -3.94 8.01 13.45
N SER A 475 -3.50 9.26 13.42
CA SER A 475 -4.38 10.42 13.20
C SER A 475 -4.80 10.56 11.73
N ILE A 476 -3.91 10.25 10.78
CA ILE A 476 -4.26 10.18 9.35
C ILE A 476 -5.29 9.07 9.12
N MET A 477 -5.06 7.88 9.70
CA MET A 477 -6.00 6.77 9.59
C MET A 477 -7.32 7.05 10.31
N ARG A 478 -7.32 7.59 11.54
CA ARG A 478 -8.53 8.03 12.26
C ARG A 478 -9.35 9.02 11.42
N ARG A 479 -8.71 9.99 10.77
CA ARG A 479 -9.39 10.91 9.85
C ARG A 479 -10.03 10.17 8.68
N PHE A 480 -9.32 9.23 8.06
CA PHE A 480 -9.86 8.41 6.97
C PHE A 480 -11.02 7.49 7.39
N THR A 481 -11.04 7.03 8.65
CA THR A 481 -12.01 6.04 9.13
C THR A 481 -13.21 6.64 9.85
N GLU A 482 -13.07 7.78 10.54
CA GLU A 482 -14.10 8.37 11.39
C GLU A 482 -14.73 9.67 10.85
N THR A 483 -14.13 10.34 9.85
CA THR A 483 -14.60 11.65 9.37
C THR A 483 -15.30 11.61 8.02
N LYS A 484 -16.17 12.60 7.77
CA LYS A 484 -16.84 12.80 6.49
C LYS A 484 -15.84 13.08 5.36
N MET A 485 -16.25 12.75 4.14
CA MET A 485 -15.60 13.24 2.93
C MET A 485 -15.86 14.75 2.79
N ARG A 486 -14.82 15.52 2.44
CA ARG A 486 -14.88 16.98 2.29
C ARG A 486 -14.72 17.34 0.82
N ASN A 487 -15.37 18.43 0.37
CA ASN A 487 -14.93 19.09 -0.88
C ASN A 487 -13.45 19.49 -0.68
N ALA A 488 -12.58 19.14 -1.63
CA ALA A 488 -11.16 19.37 -1.47
C ALA A 488 -10.85 20.87 -1.51
N LYS A 489 -10.32 21.37 -0.40
CA LYS A 489 -9.26 22.38 -0.52
C LYS A 489 -8.08 21.67 -1.18
N PHE A 490 -7.57 22.27 -2.25
CA PHE A 490 -6.74 21.56 -3.23
C PHE A 490 -5.34 21.29 -2.67
N PHE A 491 -5.25 20.16 -1.98
CA PHE A 491 -4.21 19.74 -1.06
C PHE A 491 -4.06 20.65 0.18
N ASP A 492 -5.00 20.51 1.12
CA ASP A 492 -4.66 20.63 2.55
C ASP A 492 -3.80 19.41 2.96
N PRO A 493 -2.80 19.57 3.86
CA PRO A 493 -2.15 18.45 4.54
C PRO A 493 -3.16 17.51 5.22
N PRO A 494 -2.85 16.20 5.35
CA PRO A 494 -3.82 15.22 5.83
C PRO A 494 -4.25 15.46 7.28
N LEU A 495 -3.44 16.18 8.08
CA LEU A 495 -3.73 16.59 9.45
C LEU A 495 -4.25 18.04 9.60
N GLU A 496 -4.46 18.78 8.51
CA GLU A 496 -5.03 20.14 8.57
C GLU A 496 -6.55 20.20 8.33
N GLY A 497 -7.16 21.30 8.77
CA GLY A 497 -8.60 21.55 8.68
C GLY A 497 -9.46 20.70 9.62
N ASP A 498 -10.71 21.11 9.78
CA ASP A 498 -11.65 20.56 10.77
C ASP A 498 -12.03 19.09 10.51
N GLU A 499 -12.22 18.33 11.60
CA GLU A 499 -12.64 16.92 11.61
C GLU A 499 -14.14 16.80 11.96
N GLU A 500 -15.03 16.80 10.96
CA GLU A 500 -16.42 16.43 11.22
C GLU A 500 -16.56 14.89 11.23
N LYS A 501 -16.74 14.31 12.42
CA LYS A 501 -16.96 12.87 12.58
C LYS A 501 -18.33 12.42 12.06
N VAL A 502 -18.45 11.15 11.71
CA VAL A 502 -19.72 10.50 11.37
C VAL A 502 -20.26 9.63 12.50
N ASP A 503 -21.59 9.52 12.54
CA ASP A 503 -22.35 8.58 13.38
C ASP A 503 -22.23 7.12 12.90
N ASP A 504 -21.92 6.92 11.60
CA ASP A 504 -21.69 5.62 10.99
C ASP A 504 -20.33 5.59 10.25
N PRO A 505 -19.24 5.22 10.94
CA PRO A 505 -17.91 5.05 10.34
C PRO A 505 -17.81 3.97 9.26
N LYS A 506 -18.77 3.03 9.17
CA LYS A 506 -18.73 1.94 8.19
C LYS A 506 -19.29 2.37 6.83
N HIS A 507 -20.27 3.27 6.81
CA HIS A 507 -20.98 3.65 5.59
C HIS A 507 -20.88 5.15 5.20
N LYS A 508 -20.55 6.05 6.13
CA LYS A 508 -20.57 7.52 5.87
C LYS A 508 -19.20 8.20 5.91
N SER A 509 -18.18 7.52 6.42
CA SER A 509 -16.80 8.02 6.49
C SER A 509 -16.11 8.04 5.11
N LYS A 510 -14.91 8.62 5.03
CA LYS A 510 -14.07 8.51 3.81
C LYS A 510 -13.79 7.07 3.41
N ILE A 511 -13.50 6.15 4.35
CA ILE A 511 -13.30 4.72 4.03
C ILE A 511 -14.62 4.03 3.61
N GLY A 512 -15.74 4.35 4.25
CA GLY A 512 -17.06 3.81 3.87
C GLY A 512 -17.48 4.20 2.45
N LEU A 513 -17.20 5.46 2.08
CA LEU A 513 -17.51 6.05 0.77
C LEU A 513 -16.36 5.96 -0.26
N TYR A 514 -15.26 5.26 0.07
CA TYR A 514 -14.02 5.25 -0.72
C TYR A 514 -14.21 4.82 -2.18
N GLN A 515 -15.17 3.91 -2.43
CA GLN A 515 -15.53 3.42 -3.76
C GLN A 515 -15.85 4.53 -4.76
N GLU A 516 -16.54 5.59 -4.31
CA GLU A 516 -16.84 6.77 -5.11
C GLU A 516 -15.72 7.81 -4.96
N GLY A 517 -15.35 8.14 -3.72
CA GLY A 517 -14.41 9.21 -3.39
C GLY A 517 -13.05 9.11 -4.08
N ARG A 518 -12.50 7.89 -4.21
CA ARG A 518 -11.20 7.62 -4.87
C ARG A 518 -11.13 7.99 -6.35
N ASN A 519 -12.24 8.42 -6.95
CA ASN A 519 -12.33 8.82 -8.35
C ASN A 519 -12.51 10.34 -8.54
N ARG A 520 -12.69 11.10 -7.45
CA ARG A 520 -12.99 12.54 -7.46
C ARG A 520 -11.77 13.33 -6.98
N VAL A 521 -11.13 14.08 -7.88
CA VAL A 521 -9.92 14.87 -7.55
C VAL A 521 -10.28 16.21 -6.90
N ASP A 522 -11.55 16.59 -7.00
CA ASP A 522 -12.18 17.72 -6.31
C ASP A 522 -12.66 17.38 -4.89
N TRP A 523 -12.52 16.12 -4.43
CA TRP A 523 -12.92 15.64 -3.10
C TRP A 523 -11.75 15.04 -2.30
N ASP A 524 -11.77 15.23 -0.98
CA ASP A 524 -10.84 14.67 0.01
C ASP A 524 -11.23 13.21 0.32
N GLY A 525 -11.12 12.35 -0.70
CA GLY A 525 -11.71 11.02 -0.77
C GLY A 525 -10.75 9.83 -0.61
N THR A 526 -9.50 10.04 -0.20
CA THR A 526 -8.50 8.97 0.01
C THR A 526 -7.81 9.07 1.38
N SER A 527 -6.99 8.07 1.74
CA SER A 527 -6.33 8.01 3.05
C SER A 527 -5.04 8.81 3.15
N HIS A 528 -4.44 9.25 2.04
CA HIS A 528 -3.12 9.94 1.99
C HIS A 528 -1.96 9.15 2.65
N ILE A 529 -2.15 7.85 2.94
CA ILE A 529 -1.21 7.01 3.73
C ILE A 529 -0.05 6.44 2.88
N SER A 530 -0.05 6.64 1.56
CA SER A 530 0.89 5.99 0.63
C SER A 530 2.36 6.28 0.93
N ALA A 531 2.70 7.52 1.32
CA ALA A 531 4.05 7.90 1.71
C ALA A 531 4.55 7.06 2.89
N TYR A 532 3.70 6.90 3.91
CA TYR A 532 3.98 6.16 5.15
C TYR A 532 4.07 4.64 4.92
N LEU A 533 3.33 4.10 3.95
CA LEU A 533 3.45 2.70 3.50
C LEU A 533 4.71 2.46 2.64
N ALA A 534 5.11 3.43 1.82
CA ALA A 534 6.30 3.35 0.96
C ALA A 534 7.62 3.55 1.73
N THR A 535 7.55 4.01 2.98
CA THR A 535 8.68 4.09 3.93
C THR A 535 8.54 3.14 5.12
N GLY A 536 7.42 2.41 5.21
CA GLY A 536 7.12 1.51 6.32
C GLY A 536 7.03 2.17 7.69
N MET A 537 6.62 3.43 7.75
CA MET A 537 6.22 4.09 9.00
C MET A 537 4.93 3.49 9.57
N ILE A 538 4.09 2.91 8.71
CA ILE A 538 2.94 2.07 9.08
C ILE A 538 3.07 0.70 8.39
N SER A 539 2.78 -0.36 9.13
CA SER A 539 2.72 -1.74 8.62
C SER A 539 1.50 -1.94 7.69
N PRO A 540 1.62 -2.71 6.60
CA PRO A 540 0.45 -3.06 5.79
C PRO A 540 -0.54 -3.94 6.58
N ARG A 541 -0.09 -4.70 7.59
CA ARG A 541 -0.95 -5.46 8.50
C ARG A 541 -1.81 -4.56 9.38
N GLU A 542 -1.34 -3.35 9.70
CA GLU A 542 -2.17 -2.35 10.42
C GLU A 542 -3.35 -1.88 9.56
N CYS A 543 -3.16 -1.75 8.24
CA CYS A 543 -4.27 -1.46 7.33
C CYS A 543 -5.33 -2.58 7.36
N ILE A 544 -4.90 -3.84 7.48
CA ILE A 544 -5.80 -5.00 7.63
C ILE A 544 -6.52 -5.01 8.98
N ARG A 545 -5.81 -4.75 10.09
CA ARG A 545 -6.41 -4.59 11.44
C ARG A 545 -7.47 -3.50 11.48
N ILE A 546 -7.19 -2.35 10.89
CA ILE A 546 -8.13 -1.23 10.77
C ILE A 546 -9.36 -1.63 9.94
N ALA A 547 -9.17 -2.25 8.77
CA ALA A 547 -10.27 -2.69 7.92
C ALA A 547 -11.17 -3.75 8.61
N TYR A 548 -10.57 -4.75 9.25
CA TYR A 548 -11.24 -5.80 10.03
C TYR A 548 -12.09 -5.21 11.18
N LYS A 549 -11.51 -4.28 11.95
CA LYS A 549 -12.17 -3.61 13.07
C LYS A 549 -13.42 -2.84 12.62
N ILE A 550 -13.34 -2.10 11.50
CA ILE A 550 -14.46 -1.30 10.98
C ILE A 550 -15.50 -2.17 10.24
N ALA A 551 -15.05 -3.27 9.60
CA ALA A 551 -15.96 -4.25 9.01
C ALA A 551 -16.87 -4.92 10.06
N GLY A 552 -16.38 -5.07 11.29
CA GLY A 552 -17.13 -5.59 12.43
C GLY A 552 -16.55 -6.87 13.04
N GLY A 553 -15.25 -7.13 12.88
CA GLY A 553 -14.54 -8.17 13.62
C GLY A 553 -14.88 -9.62 13.23
N ARG A 554 -15.21 -9.88 11.95
CA ARG A 554 -15.51 -11.24 11.46
C ARG A 554 -14.63 -11.68 10.30
N GLU A 555 -14.45 -10.80 9.33
CA GLU A 555 -13.69 -11.00 8.10
C GLU A 555 -13.06 -9.68 7.67
N VAL A 556 -12.00 -9.76 6.88
CA VAL A 556 -11.42 -8.64 6.13
C VAL A 556 -12.13 -8.57 4.77
N PRO A 557 -12.99 -7.55 4.53
CA PRO A 557 -13.63 -7.40 3.23
C PRO A 557 -12.56 -7.04 2.18
N ALA A 558 -12.56 -7.76 1.06
CA ALA A 558 -11.63 -7.55 -0.05
C ALA A 558 -12.35 -7.66 -1.41
N GLY A 559 -13.45 -6.92 -1.54
CA GLY A 559 -14.35 -6.93 -2.70
C GLY A 559 -14.58 -5.54 -3.27
N ARG A 560 -15.49 -5.42 -4.25
CA ARG A 560 -15.88 -4.12 -4.84
C ARG A 560 -17.23 -3.61 -4.33
N ASP A 561 -17.71 -4.25 -3.28
CA ASP A 561 -19.10 -4.22 -2.79
C ASP A 561 -19.25 -3.30 -1.56
N SER A 562 -18.15 -2.67 -1.13
CA SER A 562 -18.10 -1.64 -0.10
C SER A 562 -16.83 -0.77 -0.27
N GLY A 563 -16.83 0.45 0.29
CA GLY A 563 -15.64 1.30 0.29
C GLY A 563 -14.45 0.68 1.04
N ILE A 564 -14.71 -0.01 2.18
CA ILE A 564 -13.66 -0.71 2.95
C ILE A 564 -13.04 -1.83 2.10
N GLY A 565 -13.88 -2.67 1.47
CA GLY A 565 -13.40 -3.73 0.58
C GLY A 565 -12.60 -3.19 -0.60
N MET A 566 -13.05 -2.09 -1.19
CA MET A 566 -12.35 -1.41 -2.27
C MET A 566 -11.00 -0.86 -1.81
N TRP A 567 -10.90 -0.33 -0.58
CA TRP A 567 -9.63 0.17 -0.03
C TRP A 567 -8.64 -0.97 0.25
N VAL A 568 -9.12 -2.09 0.78
CA VAL A 568 -8.31 -3.32 0.95
C VAL A 568 -7.83 -3.86 -0.40
N GLN A 569 -8.61 -3.75 -1.49
CA GLN A 569 -8.10 -4.10 -2.83
C GLN A 569 -6.92 -3.20 -3.27
N GLU A 570 -6.88 -1.93 -2.89
CA GLU A 570 -5.72 -1.06 -3.22
C GLU A 570 -4.49 -1.39 -2.34
N VAL A 571 -4.68 -1.87 -1.10
CA VAL A 571 -3.58 -2.45 -0.29
C VAL A 571 -3.08 -3.75 -0.93
N ALA A 572 -3.98 -4.61 -1.40
CA ALA A 572 -3.62 -5.85 -2.10
C ALA A 572 -2.93 -5.59 -3.45
N TRP A 573 -3.22 -4.49 -4.15
CA TRP A 573 -2.47 -4.10 -5.37
C TRP A 573 -0.98 -3.83 -5.09
N ARG A 574 -0.66 -3.21 -3.94
CA ARG A 574 0.74 -2.99 -3.52
C ARG A 574 1.47 -4.32 -3.34
N ASP A 575 0.86 -5.26 -2.61
CA ASP A 575 1.39 -6.63 -2.45
C ASP A 575 1.56 -7.33 -3.81
N PHE A 576 0.57 -7.28 -4.70
CA PHE A 576 0.64 -7.90 -6.03
C PHE A 576 1.84 -7.40 -6.85
N TYR A 577 2.09 -6.09 -6.86
CA TYR A 577 3.25 -5.56 -7.59
C TYR A 577 4.58 -6.05 -7.01
N GLN A 578 4.69 -6.23 -5.69
CA GLN A 578 5.88 -6.81 -5.06
C GLN A 578 6.03 -8.32 -5.39
N HIS A 579 4.93 -9.07 -5.48
CA HIS A 579 4.93 -10.45 -6.00
C HIS A 579 5.45 -10.49 -7.45
N VAL A 580 5.03 -9.53 -8.29
CA VAL A 580 5.48 -9.42 -9.69
C VAL A 580 6.96 -9.07 -9.80
N LEU A 581 7.49 -8.16 -8.96
CA LEU A 581 8.93 -7.85 -8.94
C LEU A 581 9.78 -9.08 -8.58
N ALA A 582 9.40 -9.77 -7.51
CA ALA A 582 10.11 -10.93 -7.00
C ALA A 582 10.08 -12.13 -7.97
N ALA A 583 8.93 -12.39 -8.59
CA ALA A 583 8.75 -13.47 -9.57
C ALA A 583 9.39 -13.18 -10.94
N TRP A 584 9.43 -11.91 -11.36
CA TRP A 584 10.01 -11.53 -12.65
C TRP A 584 11.01 -10.37 -12.54
N PRO A 585 12.22 -10.64 -12.00
CA PRO A 585 13.28 -9.65 -11.72
C PRO A 585 13.61 -8.66 -12.85
N ARG A 586 13.38 -9.04 -14.12
CA ARG A 586 13.53 -8.16 -15.29
C ARG A 586 12.71 -6.86 -15.19
N VAL A 587 11.56 -6.90 -14.49
CA VAL A 587 10.66 -5.75 -14.31
C VAL A 587 11.37 -4.62 -13.56
N CYS A 588 12.24 -4.95 -12.59
CA CYS A 588 13.12 -4.00 -11.90
C CYS A 588 14.28 -3.47 -12.77
N MET A 589 14.52 -4.06 -13.95
CA MET A 589 15.66 -3.79 -14.83
C MET A 589 15.24 -2.96 -16.06
N THR A 590 14.22 -2.11 -15.94
CA THR A 590 13.64 -1.29 -17.03
C THR A 590 13.07 -2.10 -18.22
N LYS A 591 12.83 -3.40 -18.05
CA LYS A 591 12.19 -4.24 -19.08
C LYS A 591 10.67 -4.26 -18.91
N PRO A 592 9.90 -4.26 -20.02
CA PRO A 592 8.46 -4.44 -19.92
C PRO A 592 8.17 -5.85 -19.39
N PHE A 593 7.05 -6.01 -18.68
CA PHE A 593 6.59 -7.34 -18.29
C PHE A 593 6.26 -8.17 -19.53
N ASN A 594 5.49 -7.58 -20.46
CA ASN A 594 5.08 -8.19 -21.71
C ASN A 594 6.19 -8.04 -22.76
N LEU A 595 7.04 -9.07 -22.88
CA LEU A 595 8.30 -9.03 -23.64
C LEU A 595 8.13 -8.74 -25.14
N LYS A 596 6.96 -9.00 -25.73
CA LYS A 596 6.69 -8.63 -27.13
C LYS A 596 6.73 -7.12 -27.40
N TYR A 597 6.77 -6.30 -26.35
CA TYR A 597 6.91 -4.83 -26.41
C TYR A 597 8.33 -4.36 -26.00
N ASP A 598 9.28 -5.27 -25.83
CA ASP A 598 10.67 -4.95 -25.51
C ASP A 598 11.45 -4.56 -26.77
N GLY A 599 11.53 -3.26 -27.04
CA GLY A 599 12.24 -2.71 -28.21
C GLY A 599 11.46 -2.75 -29.53
N THR A 600 10.20 -3.20 -29.53
CA THR A 600 9.33 -3.28 -30.73
C THR A 600 8.34 -2.12 -30.86
N ILE A 601 8.05 -1.39 -29.77
CA ILE A 601 7.26 -0.15 -29.82
C ILE A 601 8.18 0.98 -30.27
N GLU A 602 7.85 1.58 -31.42
CA GLU A 602 8.44 2.83 -31.87
C GLU A 602 7.84 4.00 -31.09
N TRP A 603 8.46 4.31 -29.95
CA TRP A 603 8.25 5.57 -29.25
C TRP A 603 8.69 6.75 -30.12
N VAL A 604 7.99 7.87 -30.01
CA VAL A 604 8.32 9.11 -30.70
C VAL A 604 9.59 9.70 -30.09
N THR A 605 10.61 9.87 -30.92
CA THR A 605 11.76 10.71 -30.58
C THR A 605 11.30 12.14 -30.35
N ASP A 606 11.73 12.72 -29.23
CA ASP A 606 11.46 14.10 -28.85
C ASP A 606 12.81 14.84 -28.87
N ASP A 607 13.35 15.07 -30.08
CA ASP A 607 14.76 15.45 -30.29
C ASP A 607 15.20 16.74 -29.57
N ASP A 608 14.27 17.68 -29.37
CA ASP A 608 14.46 18.93 -28.60
C ASP A 608 14.01 18.80 -27.13
N GLY A 609 13.47 17.65 -26.73
CA GLY A 609 12.88 17.38 -25.42
C GLY A 609 11.62 18.21 -25.10
N ALA A 610 11.06 18.94 -26.06
CA ALA A 610 10.07 19.98 -25.77
C ALA A 610 8.73 19.41 -25.29
N LYS A 611 8.27 18.27 -25.81
CA LYS A 611 7.00 17.65 -25.39
C LYS A 611 7.15 17.02 -24.01
N LEU A 612 8.27 16.35 -23.75
CA LEU A 612 8.59 15.78 -22.45
C LEU A 612 8.74 16.87 -21.38
N GLN A 613 9.40 17.98 -21.69
CA GLN A 613 9.53 19.11 -20.76
C GLN A 613 8.18 19.83 -20.55
N ALA A 614 7.38 20.02 -21.60
CA ALA A 614 6.02 20.56 -21.48
C ALA A 614 5.12 19.68 -20.60
N TRP A 615 5.26 18.35 -20.66
CA TRP A 615 4.62 17.42 -19.74
C TRP A 615 5.16 17.59 -18.30
N LYS A 616 6.48 17.56 -18.09
CA LYS A 616 7.13 17.74 -16.76
C LYS A 616 6.73 19.07 -16.08
N ASP A 617 6.51 20.15 -16.84
CA ASP A 617 6.10 21.45 -16.31
C ASP A 617 4.58 21.69 -16.21
N GLY A 618 3.74 20.80 -16.77
CA GLY A 618 2.30 21.03 -16.88
C GLY A 618 1.97 22.22 -17.79
N LYS A 619 2.45 22.16 -19.03
CA LYS A 619 2.25 23.11 -20.14
C LYS A 619 1.91 22.37 -21.44
N THR A 620 1.11 21.31 -21.36
CA THR A 620 0.66 20.50 -22.50
C THR A 620 -0.55 21.12 -23.22
N GLY A 621 -1.24 22.07 -22.59
CA GLY A 621 -2.50 22.63 -23.09
C GLY A 621 -3.73 21.79 -22.73
N PHE A 622 -3.56 20.59 -22.18
CA PHE A 622 -4.63 19.74 -21.68
C PHE A 622 -4.86 20.01 -20.18
N PRO A 623 -5.94 20.70 -19.76
CA PRO A 623 -6.00 21.34 -18.45
C PRO A 623 -5.88 20.39 -17.24
N ILE A 624 -6.37 19.15 -17.36
CA ILE A 624 -6.25 18.14 -16.30
C ILE A 624 -4.85 17.52 -16.19
N VAL A 625 -4.12 17.43 -17.31
CA VAL A 625 -2.72 16.99 -17.33
C VAL A 625 -1.86 18.08 -16.69
N ASP A 626 -2.09 19.34 -17.09
CA ASP A 626 -1.35 20.49 -16.58
C ASP A 626 -1.62 20.72 -15.09
N ALA A 627 -2.87 20.59 -14.64
CA ALA A 627 -3.23 20.61 -13.23
C ALA A 627 -2.54 19.50 -12.42
N ALA A 628 -2.55 18.26 -12.93
CA ALA A 628 -1.95 17.10 -12.27
C ALA A 628 -0.42 17.25 -12.11
N MET A 629 0.28 17.67 -13.16
CA MET A 629 1.73 17.81 -13.15
C MET A 629 2.18 18.97 -12.25
N ARG A 630 1.42 20.07 -12.21
CA ARG A 630 1.65 21.17 -11.26
C ARG A 630 1.36 20.77 -9.81
N SER A 631 0.31 19.98 -9.57
CA SER A 631 0.01 19.37 -8.27
C SER A 631 1.17 18.52 -7.75
N LEU A 632 1.73 17.64 -8.60
CA LEU A 632 2.94 16.85 -8.28
C LEU A 632 4.12 17.75 -7.91
N LYS A 633 4.42 18.73 -8.76
CA LYS A 633 5.57 19.64 -8.58
C LYS A 633 5.48 20.48 -7.29
N ALA A 634 4.27 20.73 -6.78
CA ALA A 634 4.04 21.50 -5.55
C ALA A 634 4.01 20.66 -4.26
N GLN A 635 3.64 19.37 -4.32
CA GLN A 635 3.37 18.53 -3.13
C GLN A 635 4.35 17.36 -2.95
N GLY A 636 5.00 16.93 -4.03
CA GLY A 636 5.60 15.60 -4.11
C GLY A 636 4.56 14.46 -4.10
N TYR A 637 3.31 14.74 -4.48
CA TYR A 637 2.23 13.75 -4.55
C TYR A 637 1.26 14.05 -5.69
N MET A 638 0.64 13.00 -6.21
CA MET A 638 -0.43 13.09 -7.19
C MET A 638 -1.52 12.07 -6.85
N HIS A 639 -2.79 12.47 -6.95
CA HIS A 639 -3.93 11.57 -6.77
C HIS A 639 -3.92 10.45 -7.83
N ASN A 640 -4.27 9.21 -7.47
CA ASN A 640 -4.11 8.04 -8.35
C ASN A 640 -4.76 8.24 -9.73
N ARG A 641 -6.01 8.74 -9.76
CA ARG A 641 -6.71 9.04 -11.02
C ARG A 641 -5.93 9.97 -11.95
N CYS A 642 -5.21 10.96 -11.40
CA CYS A 642 -4.33 11.84 -12.16
C CYS A 642 -3.06 11.11 -12.65
N ARG A 643 -2.44 10.24 -11.82
CA ARG A 643 -1.29 9.41 -12.24
C ARG A 643 -1.63 8.60 -13.50
N MET A 644 -2.78 7.93 -13.50
CA MET A 644 -3.27 7.17 -14.65
C MET A 644 -3.46 8.02 -15.91
N ILE A 645 -3.92 9.27 -15.75
CA ILE A 645 -4.17 10.20 -16.87
C ILE A 645 -2.85 10.73 -17.44
N VAL A 646 -1.93 11.23 -16.62
CA VAL A 646 -0.67 11.78 -17.12
C VAL A 646 0.23 10.68 -17.70
N ALA A 647 0.14 9.45 -17.19
CA ALA A 647 0.87 8.30 -17.73
C ALA A 647 0.30 7.79 -19.06
N SER A 648 -1.03 7.73 -19.20
CA SER A 648 -1.67 7.50 -20.51
C SER A 648 -1.30 8.61 -21.48
N PHE A 649 -1.28 9.87 -21.05
CA PHE A 649 -0.96 11.00 -21.93
C PHE A 649 0.48 10.91 -22.44
N LEU A 650 1.48 10.68 -21.57
CA LEU A 650 2.87 10.52 -22.00
C LEU A 650 3.05 9.36 -22.98
N SER A 651 2.51 8.18 -22.64
CA SER A 651 2.72 6.94 -23.41
C SER A 651 1.84 6.77 -24.65
N LYS A 652 0.71 7.48 -24.77
CA LYS A 652 -0.29 7.27 -25.84
C LYS A 652 -0.80 8.54 -26.54
N ASP A 653 -0.67 9.72 -25.94
CA ASP A 653 -0.95 11.01 -26.60
C ASP A 653 0.34 11.68 -27.10
N LEU A 654 1.45 11.59 -26.36
CA LEU A 654 2.77 12.00 -26.82
C LEU A 654 3.56 10.83 -27.46
N LEU A 655 3.19 9.59 -27.12
CA LEU A 655 3.85 8.35 -27.56
C LEU A 655 5.34 8.30 -27.17
N ILE A 656 5.69 8.89 -26.03
CA ILE A 656 7.05 8.89 -25.44
C ILE A 656 7.19 7.66 -24.53
N ASP A 657 8.40 7.10 -24.42
CA ASP A 657 8.67 5.93 -23.59
C ASP A 657 8.26 6.16 -22.12
N TRP A 658 7.46 5.23 -21.59
CA TRP A 658 6.92 5.28 -20.23
C TRP A 658 7.99 5.35 -19.14
N ARG A 659 9.22 4.91 -19.43
CA ARG A 659 10.37 4.97 -18.52
C ARG A 659 10.77 6.40 -18.14
N GLU A 660 10.64 7.36 -19.05
CA GLU A 660 10.89 8.78 -18.74
C GLU A 660 9.87 9.34 -17.73
N GLY A 661 8.64 8.83 -17.80
CA GLY A 661 7.58 9.14 -16.84
C GLY A 661 7.79 8.46 -15.49
N GLU A 662 8.13 7.16 -15.51
CA GLU A 662 8.49 6.37 -14.31
C GLU A 662 9.61 7.05 -13.53
N LYS A 663 10.69 7.41 -14.22
CA LYS A 663 11.85 8.13 -13.70
C LYS A 663 11.47 9.47 -13.10
N TYR A 664 10.72 10.29 -13.83
CA TYR A 664 10.26 11.59 -13.31
C TYR A 664 9.39 11.45 -12.06
N PHE A 665 8.59 10.38 -11.99
CA PHE A 665 7.81 10.03 -10.80
C PHE A 665 8.69 9.59 -9.63
N SER A 666 9.67 8.69 -9.83
CA SER A 666 10.63 8.28 -8.79
C SER A 666 11.41 9.47 -8.20
N GLN A 667 11.75 10.45 -9.04
CA GLN A 667 12.47 11.66 -8.66
C GLN A 667 11.62 12.72 -7.96
N ASN A 668 10.28 12.68 -8.07
CA ASN A 668 9.40 13.74 -7.55
C ASN A 668 8.40 13.30 -6.48
N LEU A 669 7.98 12.03 -6.47
CA LEU A 669 7.02 11.51 -5.50
C LEU A 669 7.67 11.16 -4.16
N VAL A 670 7.04 11.59 -3.06
CA VAL A 670 7.40 11.15 -1.71
C VAL A 670 7.07 9.65 -1.50
N ASP A 671 6.09 9.12 -2.25
CA ASP A 671 5.57 7.76 -2.13
C ASP A 671 6.06 6.80 -3.24
N ALA A 672 7.22 7.10 -3.84
CA ALA A 672 7.83 6.31 -4.91
C ALA A 672 8.35 4.91 -4.47
N ASP A 673 7.44 3.96 -4.25
CA ASP A 673 7.75 2.52 -4.20
C ASP A 673 7.97 1.98 -5.62
N LEU A 674 9.02 1.17 -5.86
CA LEU A 674 9.36 0.72 -7.22
C LEU A 674 8.25 -0.15 -7.82
N GLY A 675 7.75 -1.13 -7.07
CA GLY A 675 6.68 -2.02 -7.56
C GLY A 675 5.42 -1.25 -7.94
N SER A 676 4.99 -0.35 -7.05
CA SER A 676 3.79 0.48 -7.26
C SER A 676 3.96 1.49 -8.40
N ASN A 677 5.14 2.11 -8.54
CA ASN A 677 5.41 3.08 -9.61
C ASN A 677 5.55 2.37 -10.98
N ASN A 678 6.44 1.39 -11.08
CA ASN A 678 6.67 0.60 -12.30
C ASN A 678 5.37 -0.09 -12.75
N GLY A 679 4.68 -0.75 -11.83
CA GLY A 679 3.41 -1.42 -12.09
C GLY A 679 2.31 -0.48 -12.59
N GLY A 680 2.21 0.72 -12.02
CA GLY A 680 1.27 1.76 -12.46
C GLY A 680 1.61 2.32 -13.84
N TRP A 681 2.89 2.58 -14.13
CA TRP A 681 3.36 3.05 -15.43
C TRP A 681 3.16 1.99 -16.52
N GLN A 682 3.57 0.75 -16.27
CA GLN A 682 3.39 -0.35 -17.22
C GLN A 682 1.91 -0.74 -17.41
N TRP A 683 1.06 -0.56 -16.39
CA TRP A 683 -0.39 -0.70 -16.54
C TRP A 683 -0.95 0.35 -17.52
N ALA A 684 -0.55 1.62 -17.38
CA ALA A 684 -1.02 2.71 -18.24
C ALA A 684 -0.46 2.61 -19.66
N ALA A 685 0.82 2.25 -19.80
CA ALA A 685 1.54 2.06 -21.06
C ALA A 685 1.31 0.68 -21.70
N SER A 686 0.36 -0.11 -21.21
CA SER A 686 -0.06 -1.40 -21.81
C SER A 686 1.03 -2.49 -21.90
N THR A 687 2.14 -2.32 -21.16
CA THR A 687 3.32 -3.20 -21.14
C THR A 687 3.38 -4.16 -19.94
N GLY A 688 2.55 -3.94 -18.92
CA GLY A 688 2.65 -4.59 -17.60
C GLY A 688 1.92 -5.94 -17.43
N THR A 689 1.78 -6.36 -16.17
CA THR A 689 0.83 -7.40 -15.71
C THR A 689 -0.60 -6.85 -15.66
N ASP A 690 -1.58 -7.67 -16.04
CA ASP A 690 -3.01 -7.32 -16.14
C ASP A 690 -3.28 -5.87 -16.65
N PRO A 691 -2.59 -5.40 -17.73
CA PRO A 691 -2.47 -3.97 -18.00
C PRO A 691 -3.71 -3.44 -18.71
N GLN A 692 -3.84 -2.11 -18.80
CA GLN A 692 -4.84 -1.51 -19.67
C GLN A 692 -4.62 -2.01 -21.13
N PRO A 693 -5.62 -2.53 -21.84
CA PRO A 693 -5.47 -2.91 -23.25
C PRO A 693 -5.04 -1.72 -24.11
N TYR A 694 -4.10 -1.91 -25.04
CA TYR A 694 -3.46 -0.82 -25.80
C TYR A 694 -4.44 0.12 -26.53
N PHE A 695 -5.53 -0.43 -27.08
CA PHE A 695 -6.59 0.32 -27.77
C PHE A 695 -7.49 1.14 -26.83
N ARG A 696 -7.39 0.95 -25.50
CA ARG A 696 -7.92 1.87 -24.51
C ARG A 696 -6.87 2.94 -24.23
N ILE A 697 -7.08 4.10 -24.85
CA ILE A 697 -6.35 5.35 -24.60
C ILE A 697 -7.32 6.29 -23.88
N PHE A 698 -6.88 6.91 -22.79
CA PHE A 698 -7.72 7.88 -22.08
C PHE A 698 -7.86 9.17 -22.87
N ASN A 699 -9.09 9.68 -22.99
CA ASN A 699 -9.34 11.02 -23.50
C ASN A 699 -9.24 12.02 -22.34
N PRO A 700 -8.31 13.00 -22.35
CA PRO A 700 -8.10 13.87 -21.19
C PRO A 700 -9.32 14.70 -20.82
N LEU A 701 -10.11 15.16 -21.81
CA LEU A 701 -11.34 15.93 -21.59
C LEU A 701 -12.40 15.08 -20.85
N SER A 702 -12.75 13.90 -21.36
CA SER A 702 -13.79 13.06 -20.73
C SER A 702 -13.35 12.45 -19.41
N GLN A 703 -12.03 12.32 -19.15
CA GLN A 703 -11.55 12.08 -17.79
C GLN A 703 -11.74 13.32 -16.91
N SER A 704 -11.34 14.52 -17.35
CA SER A 704 -11.48 15.74 -16.56
C SER A 704 -12.92 16.01 -16.12
N GLU A 705 -13.88 15.99 -17.04
CA GLU A 705 -15.30 16.25 -16.73
C GLU A 705 -15.91 15.21 -15.77
N LYS A 706 -15.33 14.00 -15.69
CA LYS A 706 -15.81 12.92 -14.83
C LYS A 706 -15.27 13.02 -13.39
N ILE A 707 -14.06 13.56 -13.23
CA ILE A 707 -13.29 13.47 -11.97
C ILE A 707 -13.19 14.81 -11.25
N ASP A 708 -13.40 15.91 -11.97
CA ASP A 708 -13.47 17.29 -11.50
C ASP A 708 -14.66 17.97 -12.20
N PRO A 709 -15.92 17.61 -11.88
CA PRO A 709 -17.07 17.93 -12.75
C PRO A 709 -17.39 19.42 -12.89
N ASN A 710 -16.90 20.24 -11.96
CA ASN A 710 -16.97 21.69 -12.01
C ASN A 710 -15.75 22.34 -12.69
N GLY A 711 -14.59 21.67 -12.67
CA GLY A 711 -13.28 22.22 -13.04
C GLY A 711 -12.54 22.95 -11.92
N ASP A 712 -12.86 22.67 -10.66
CA ASP A 712 -12.33 23.40 -9.51
C ASP A 712 -10.88 22.99 -9.20
N TYR A 713 -10.53 21.71 -9.37
CA TYR A 713 -9.14 21.24 -9.29
C TYR A 713 -8.29 21.86 -10.41
N VAL A 714 -8.82 21.92 -11.64
CA VAL A 714 -8.15 22.57 -12.77
C VAL A 714 -7.93 24.07 -12.50
N ARG A 715 -8.97 24.81 -12.07
CA ARG A 715 -8.83 26.26 -11.74
C ARG A 715 -7.82 26.52 -10.63
N TYR A 716 -7.68 25.62 -9.66
CA TYR A 716 -6.71 25.81 -8.59
C TYR A 716 -5.27 25.71 -9.10
N TRP A 717 -4.92 24.60 -9.77
CA TRP A 717 -3.55 24.32 -10.23
C TRP A 717 -3.15 25.02 -11.52
N VAL A 718 -4.13 25.41 -12.35
CA VAL A 718 -3.94 26.19 -13.58
C VAL A 718 -4.57 27.57 -13.37
N PRO A 719 -3.91 28.47 -12.58
CA PRO A 719 -4.48 29.76 -12.18
C PRO A 719 -4.92 30.66 -13.34
N GLU A 720 -4.25 30.54 -14.49
CA GLU A 720 -4.58 31.25 -15.73
C GLU A 720 -5.97 30.90 -16.29
N LEU A 721 -6.55 29.73 -15.93
CA LEU A 721 -7.90 29.32 -16.34
C LEU A 721 -9.00 29.66 -15.32
N ARG A 722 -8.68 30.31 -14.19
CA ARG A 722 -9.64 30.62 -13.10
C ARG A 722 -10.86 31.42 -13.54
N SER A 723 -10.72 32.28 -14.55
CA SER A 723 -11.81 33.11 -15.07
C SER A 723 -12.84 32.33 -15.91
N LEU A 724 -12.50 31.11 -16.35
CA LEU A 724 -13.36 30.32 -17.25
C LEU A 724 -14.50 29.65 -16.49
N LYS A 725 -15.74 29.92 -16.91
CA LYS A 725 -16.97 29.45 -16.25
C LYS A 725 -17.50 28.16 -16.86
N GLY A 726 -18.03 27.28 -16.01
CA GLY A 726 -18.55 25.97 -16.41
C GLY A 726 -17.50 25.12 -17.14
N LYS A 727 -17.97 24.28 -18.07
CA LYS A 727 -17.16 23.27 -18.77
C LYS A 727 -16.06 23.81 -19.69
N SER A 728 -16.07 25.11 -20.03
CA SER A 728 -15.04 25.73 -20.90
C SER A 728 -13.61 25.53 -20.37
N VAL A 729 -13.45 25.44 -19.05
CA VAL A 729 -12.19 25.18 -18.35
C VAL A 729 -11.52 23.85 -18.73
N HIS A 730 -12.28 22.83 -19.15
CA HIS A 730 -11.73 21.51 -19.50
C HIS A 730 -11.20 21.44 -20.94
N ASN A 731 -11.63 22.36 -21.81
CA ASN A 731 -11.16 22.47 -23.19
C ASN A 731 -11.25 23.92 -23.68
N PRO A 732 -10.34 24.81 -23.21
CA PRO A 732 -10.31 26.20 -23.67
C PRO A 732 -10.09 26.29 -25.18
N SER A 733 -9.26 25.40 -25.75
CA SER A 733 -8.95 25.29 -27.19
C SER A 733 -10.15 25.02 -28.10
N ALA A 734 -11.25 24.47 -27.59
CA ALA A 734 -12.48 24.27 -28.37
C ALA A 734 -13.55 25.35 -28.15
N THR A 735 -13.29 26.32 -27.26
CA THR A 735 -14.27 27.36 -26.87
C THR A 735 -13.73 28.80 -27.01
N LEU A 736 -12.42 28.97 -27.17
CA LEU A 736 -11.73 30.24 -27.26
C LEU A 736 -10.77 30.24 -28.47
N SER A 737 -10.50 31.42 -29.04
CA SER A 737 -9.45 31.56 -30.05
C SER A 737 -8.05 31.44 -29.44
N GLU A 738 -7.07 31.05 -30.24
CA GLU A 738 -5.66 30.97 -29.82
C GLU A 738 -5.17 32.30 -29.23
N LYS A 739 -5.54 33.44 -29.84
CA LYS A 739 -5.25 34.77 -29.28
C LYS A 739 -5.80 34.90 -27.85
N LYS A 740 -7.04 34.45 -27.59
CA LYS A 740 -7.64 34.57 -26.27
C LYS A 740 -7.02 33.62 -25.24
N ILE A 741 -6.52 32.47 -25.67
CA ILE A 741 -5.78 31.52 -24.82
C ILE A 741 -4.42 32.11 -24.43
N LYS A 742 -3.71 32.72 -25.38
CA LYS A 742 -2.46 33.47 -25.13
C LYS A 742 -2.69 34.70 -24.23
N GLU A 743 -3.80 35.43 -24.39
CA GLU A 743 -4.21 36.54 -23.49
C GLU A 743 -4.48 36.09 -22.04
N LEU A 744 -4.86 34.84 -21.80
CA LEU A 744 -4.99 34.29 -20.44
C LEU A 744 -3.62 33.92 -19.82
N GLY A 745 -2.57 33.78 -20.63
CA GLY A 745 -1.28 33.21 -20.23
C GLY A 745 -1.23 31.68 -20.30
N TYR A 746 -2.22 31.03 -20.94
CA TYR A 746 -2.26 29.58 -21.15
C TYR A 746 -1.73 29.20 -22.54
N VAL A 747 -1.45 27.91 -22.75
CA VAL A 747 -0.86 27.37 -23.98
C VAL A 747 -1.88 26.62 -24.84
N MET A 748 -1.61 26.50 -26.14
CA MET A 748 -2.36 25.62 -27.04
C MET A 748 -2.00 24.15 -26.79
N PRO A 749 -2.89 23.19 -27.09
CA PRO A 749 -2.59 21.76 -27.04
C PRO A 749 -1.34 21.40 -27.87
N ILE A 750 -0.36 20.76 -27.25
CA ILE A 750 0.91 20.37 -27.90
C ILE A 750 0.75 19.18 -28.88
N VAL A 751 -0.41 18.50 -28.84
CA VAL A 751 -0.77 17.39 -29.73
C VAL A 751 -2.27 17.40 -30.03
N ASP A 752 -2.66 16.81 -31.16
CA ASP A 752 -4.04 16.47 -31.47
C ASP A 752 -4.35 15.04 -30.94
N HIS A 753 -5.15 14.97 -29.88
CA HIS A 753 -5.56 13.70 -29.25
C HIS A 753 -6.20 12.72 -30.25
N ALA A 754 -7.03 13.21 -31.19
CA ALA A 754 -7.72 12.32 -32.13
C ALA A 754 -6.74 11.68 -33.11
N LYS A 755 -5.77 12.45 -33.62
CA LYS A 755 -4.69 11.95 -34.50
C LYS A 755 -3.73 11.03 -33.73
N MET A 756 -3.26 11.44 -32.55
CA MET A 756 -2.30 10.67 -31.76
C MET A 756 -2.89 9.37 -31.22
N ARG A 757 -4.18 9.35 -30.85
CA ARG A 757 -4.90 8.12 -30.51
C ARG A 757 -4.85 7.09 -31.65
N VAL A 758 -4.97 7.51 -32.91
CA VAL A 758 -4.84 6.60 -34.07
C VAL A 758 -3.39 6.14 -34.23
N LYS A 759 -2.42 7.07 -34.21
CA LYS A 759 -0.98 6.74 -34.35
C LYS A 759 -0.52 5.73 -33.29
N ALA A 760 -0.86 5.95 -32.03
CA ALA A 760 -0.50 5.04 -30.94
C ALA A 760 -1.15 3.65 -31.13
N ILE A 761 -2.43 3.58 -31.51
CA ILE A 761 -3.10 2.29 -31.78
C ILE A 761 -2.37 1.50 -32.87
N GLU A 762 -1.86 2.16 -33.93
CA GLU A 762 -1.09 1.47 -34.96
C GLU A 762 0.28 1.03 -34.47
N ALA A 763 1.05 1.90 -33.81
CA ALA A 763 2.35 1.55 -33.25
C ALA A 763 2.30 0.34 -32.28
N TYR A 764 1.26 0.24 -31.45
CA TYR A 764 1.06 -0.94 -30.58
C TYR A 764 0.65 -2.22 -31.34
N LYS A 765 0.00 -2.13 -32.51
CA LYS A 765 -0.24 -3.30 -33.39
C LYS A 765 1.05 -3.73 -34.07
N GLU A 766 1.78 -2.80 -34.67
CA GLU A 766 3.04 -3.05 -35.37
C GLU A 766 4.09 -3.66 -34.43
N ALA A 767 4.16 -3.15 -33.19
CA ALA A 767 4.97 -3.75 -32.13
C ALA A 767 4.54 -5.20 -31.82
N ALA A 768 3.23 -5.43 -31.66
CA ALA A 768 2.63 -6.75 -31.40
C ALA A 768 2.57 -7.69 -32.63
N ALA A 769 3.09 -7.26 -33.78
CA ALA A 769 3.31 -8.08 -34.98
C ALA A 769 4.81 -8.34 -35.23
N ARG A 770 5.69 -7.60 -34.54
CA ARG A 770 7.15 -7.77 -34.58
C ARG A 770 7.71 -8.65 -33.47
N GLY A 771 7.00 -8.78 -32.35
CA GLY A 771 7.35 -9.64 -31.20
C GLY A 771 6.15 -10.42 -30.67
#